data_AF-A0AAJ0GFM4-F1
#
_entry.id   AF-A0AAJ0GFM4-F1
#
_cell.length_a   1.000
_cell.length_b   1.000
_cell.length_c   1.000
_cell.angle_alpha   90.00
_cell.angle_beta   90.00
_cell.angle_gamma   90.00
#
_symmetry.space_group_name_H-M   'P 1'
#
loop_
_entity.id
_entity.type
_entity.pdbx_description
1 polymer ?
#
loop_
_entity_poly.entity_id
_entity_poly.type
_entity_poly.pdbx_seq_one_letter_code
_entity_poly.pdbx_strand_id
1 'polypeptide(L)'
;MQEQEPAELVRPQGIVLDWARPALRTEYERFTGKRVDGQGWSQALMIWDALQSEVCEGNTAFVEHLNTSQRNSLRLLVDFWTAQYVHESVPKVLRRAMTLQAAGNPMEEINQQPQFSTFDDYSTAMYQLFGFEFLGADKSGQAVQDTRIAAARTAACQRIAFETYRQHAPEELVRSQLANNLYRSQAQLAGDHNLGATLAYLQRSDNDLPVGGTIEACPWLTEGKRKGLPHYLWDIHQRRTVRVEGLSNEVTYVFVSHTWGRWKRSDVPYVSIPGVPWPVPRNTRFDVESMPEALESQAEMFMPARYIWLDLFCIPQDRSPLAKQEIANQAAIVGRAYRAVAWLNYVEDWSGLSFALQLLASFWLDSESLDGESIGHIIRYALRRNSLPTNARLWSGFSHNNDVLKPHFHEFESSDGWFTSLWTLQELYLRPDMLLCNRSWEILKMPSGMPLTFDTILAVNWCARERVNTAESNQHLEDLLVLLMCSGLDPLLDPNPLDPLLLGSRRHCSERRAEAIMSVIGATDWYKEVTDPEQHLVVNQYAVEFLRELSCFDNVFLRRDDGIIQLAVAGTMFPFDAREPDSKSLLWGGTSDSHDHTSVASWWIADDGRVMMPEFGIVASTESELDEGLDQTLVADVVLPSGDSRECQMETDANLHQRLRDLAPSFMKHAICIRESGRGICKGVILMEIKTDPFDDAPTRYAKFGDFRVSQPDQIQDIETWEVGEWEVY
;
A
#
# COMPACT_ATOMS: atom_id res chain seq x y z
N MET A 1 25.31 46.90 9.49
CA MET A 1 25.00 45.47 9.37
C MET A 1 24.44 45.05 10.70
N GLN A 2 23.10 45.05 10.83
CA GLN A 2 22.43 44.46 11.97
C GLN A 2 22.30 42.97 11.67
N GLU A 3 22.82 42.14 12.56
CA GLU A 3 22.55 40.71 12.61
C GLU A 3 21.04 40.52 12.72
N GLN A 4 20.43 39.94 11.68
CA GLN A 4 19.08 39.42 11.77
C GLN A 4 19.19 38.11 12.54
N GLU A 5 18.55 38.05 13.71
CA GLU A 5 18.30 36.79 14.41
C GLU A 5 17.63 35.81 13.44
N PRO A 6 18.04 34.52 13.43
CA PRO A 6 17.41 33.52 12.60
C PRO A 6 15.94 33.42 13.02
N ALA A 7 15.03 33.61 12.07
CA ALA A 7 13.61 33.44 12.29
C ALA A 7 13.38 32.08 12.95
N GLU A 8 12.69 32.04 14.09
CA GLU A 8 12.19 30.80 14.68
C GLU A 8 11.40 30.05 13.60
N LEU A 9 12.03 29.00 13.06
CA LEU A 9 11.38 28.04 12.19
C LEU A 9 10.33 27.34 13.04
N VAL A 10 9.10 27.86 13.01
CA VAL A 10 7.92 27.16 13.51
C VAL A 10 7.79 25.89 12.66
N ARG A 11 8.39 24.79 13.13
CA ARG A 11 8.24 23.49 12.49
C ARG A 11 6.76 23.13 12.51
N PRO A 12 6.18 22.66 11.38
CA PRO A 12 4.86 22.05 11.39
C PRO A 12 4.86 20.98 12.48
N GLN A 13 3.85 20.98 13.37
CA GLN A 13 3.63 19.85 14.26
C GLN A 13 3.62 18.59 13.38
N GLY A 14 4.50 17.63 13.68
CA GLY A 14 4.61 16.38 12.94
C GLY A 14 3.21 15.82 12.68
N ILE A 15 3.00 15.26 11.49
CA ILE A 15 1.74 14.62 11.16
C ILE A 15 1.60 13.47 12.15
N VAL A 16 0.88 13.68 13.25
CA VAL A 16 0.51 12.60 14.17
C VAL A 16 -0.30 11.64 13.33
N LEU A 17 0.34 10.52 13.00
CA LEU A 17 -0.24 9.43 12.25
C LEU A 17 -1.29 8.77 13.14
N ASP A 18 -2.46 9.40 13.26
CA ASP A 18 -3.62 8.86 13.98
C ASP A 18 -4.26 7.76 13.11
N TRP A 19 -3.47 6.70 12.85
CA TRP A 19 -3.85 5.47 12.15
C TRP A 19 -4.92 4.70 12.91
N ALA A 20 -4.98 4.91 14.22
CA ALA A 20 -5.84 4.25 15.16
C ALA A 20 -7.29 4.74 15.03
N ARG A 21 -7.99 4.29 13.99
CA ARG A 21 -9.43 4.56 13.84
C ARG A 21 -10.23 3.73 14.85
N PRO A 22 -11.24 4.30 15.52
CA PRO A 22 -12.11 3.55 16.41
C PRO A 22 -12.79 2.37 15.70
N ALA A 23 -13.08 1.34 16.49
CA ALA A 23 -13.92 0.22 16.09
C ALA A 23 -15.36 0.69 15.77
N LEU A 24 -16.06 -0.01 14.88
CA LEU A 24 -17.42 0.30 14.43
C LEU A 24 -18.40 0.45 15.60
N ARG A 25 -18.28 -0.39 16.63
CA ARG A 25 -19.07 -0.24 17.86
C ARG A 25 -18.86 1.11 18.52
N THR A 26 -17.59 1.53 18.67
CA THR A 26 -17.26 2.78 19.36
C THR A 26 -17.86 3.96 18.61
N GLU A 27 -17.77 3.93 17.27
CA GLU A 27 -18.36 4.95 16.43
C GLU A 27 -19.90 4.93 16.48
N TYR A 28 -20.51 3.75 16.49
CA TYR A 28 -21.96 3.60 16.58
C TYR A 28 -22.53 4.12 17.91
N GLU A 29 -21.90 3.77 19.04
CA GLU A 29 -22.29 4.28 20.36
C GLU A 29 -22.11 5.81 20.44
N ARG A 30 -21.03 6.35 19.86
CA ARG A 30 -20.77 7.79 19.78
C ARG A 30 -21.81 8.51 18.93
N PHE A 31 -22.12 7.97 17.76
CA PHE A 31 -23.05 8.55 16.80
C PHE A 31 -24.49 8.57 17.32
N THR A 32 -24.93 7.46 17.92
CA THR A 32 -26.32 7.32 18.41
C THR A 32 -26.52 7.87 19.82
N GLY A 33 -25.44 8.04 20.59
CA GLY A 33 -25.50 8.33 22.03
C GLY A 33 -26.12 7.22 22.87
N LYS A 34 -26.40 6.04 22.27
CA LYS A 34 -26.99 4.89 22.93
C LYS A 34 -25.87 3.92 23.31
N ARG A 35 -25.73 3.63 24.61
CA ARG A 35 -25.00 2.45 25.06
C ARG A 35 -25.94 1.26 25.00
N VAL A 36 -25.52 0.20 24.32
CA VAL A 36 -26.27 -1.06 24.28
C VAL A 36 -25.98 -1.84 25.56
N ASP A 37 -27.01 -2.16 26.35
CA ASP A 37 -26.85 -2.96 27.57
C ASP A 37 -26.38 -4.39 27.22
N GLY A 38 -25.34 -4.88 27.91
CA GLY A 38 -24.78 -6.21 27.70
C GLY A 38 -23.27 -6.26 27.94
N GLN A 39 -22.68 -7.46 27.84
CA GLN A 39 -21.22 -7.67 27.88
C GLN A 39 -20.80 -8.70 26.83
N GLY A 40 -19.57 -8.57 26.33
CA GLY A 40 -18.94 -9.51 25.40
C GLY A 40 -19.75 -9.74 24.12
N TRP A 41 -19.87 -11.00 23.71
CA TRP A 41 -20.52 -11.40 22.46
C TRP A 41 -22.00 -11.06 22.37
N SER A 42 -22.73 -11.03 23.50
CA SER A 42 -24.15 -10.65 23.50
C SER A 42 -24.31 -9.21 23.01
N GLN A 43 -23.49 -8.31 23.54
CA GLN A 43 -23.53 -6.89 23.20
C GLN A 43 -23.08 -6.67 21.75
N ALA A 44 -22.02 -7.37 21.32
CA ALA A 44 -21.53 -7.28 19.95
C ALA A 44 -22.60 -7.67 18.92
N LEU A 45 -23.31 -8.79 19.14
CA LEU A 45 -24.41 -9.24 18.27
C LEU A 45 -25.59 -8.26 18.28
N MET A 46 -25.96 -7.70 19.44
CA MET A 46 -27.03 -6.71 19.54
C MET A 46 -26.73 -5.43 18.76
N ILE A 47 -25.49 -4.94 18.83
CA ILE A 47 -25.06 -3.76 18.07
C ILE A 47 -25.06 -4.05 16.58
N TRP A 48 -24.57 -5.23 16.18
CA TRP A 48 -24.62 -5.67 14.78
C TRP A 48 -26.06 -5.73 14.26
N ASP A 49 -26.98 -6.34 15.01
CA ASP A 49 -28.38 -6.44 14.63
C ASP A 49 -29.05 -5.05 14.56
N ALA A 50 -28.75 -4.14 15.51
CA ALA A 50 -29.26 -2.78 15.50
C ALA A 50 -28.76 -1.97 14.29
N LEU A 51 -27.46 -2.08 13.97
CA LEU A 51 -26.85 -1.48 12.80
C LEU A 51 -27.54 -1.95 11.53
N GLN A 52 -27.75 -3.27 11.40
CA GLN A 52 -28.45 -3.84 10.26
C GLN A 52 -29.85 -3.23 10.15
N SER A 53 -30.65 -3.27 11.21
CA SER A 53 -31.99 -2.68 11.20
C SER A 53 -32.01 -1.22 10.75
N GLU A 54 -31.08 -0.38 11.21
CA GLU A 54 -31.03 1.04 10.82
C GLU A 54 -30.79 1.22 9.31
N VAL A 55 -29.83 0.49 8.73
CA VAL A 55 -29.56 0.60 7.28
C VAL A 55 -30.76 0.09 6.46
N CYS A 56 -31.48 -0.91 6.96
CA CYS A 56 -32.66 -1.49 6.30
C CYS A 56 -33.84 -0.55 6.27
N GLU A 57 -34.01 0.22 7.35
CA GLU A 57 -35.03 1.27 7.46
C GLU A 57 -34.67 2.51 6.62
N GLY A 58 -33.55 2.49 5.90
CA GLY A 58 -33.07 3.60 5.08
C GLY A 58 -32.39 4.70 5.88
N ASN A 59 -32.06 4.47 7.15
CA ASN A 59 -31.27 5.39 7.95
C ASN A 59 -29.78 5.17 7.66
N THR A 60 -29.26 5.95 6.73
CA THR A 60 -27.90 5.78 6.20
C THR A 60 -26.90 6.77 6.77
N ALA A 61 -27.37 7.67 7.65
CA ALA A 61 -26.55 8.73 8.22
C ALA A 61 -25.33 8.18 8.99
N PHE A 62 -25.46 7.01 9.62
CA PHE A 62 -24.33 6.35 10.26
C PHE A 62 -23.28 5.88 9.24
N VAL A 63 -23.71 5.21 8.15
CA VAL A 63 -22.79 4.72 7.10
C VAL A 63 -22.07 5.87 6.41
N GLU A 64 -22.77 6.99 6.19
CA GLU A 64 -22.20 8.22 5.63
C GLU A 64 -21.23 8.92 6.60
N HIS A 65 -21.40 8.70 7.91
CA HIS A 65 -20.48 9.19 8.95
C HIS A 65 -19.19 8.36 9.03
N LEU A 66 -19.21 7.09 8.62
CA LEU A 66 -18.04 6.23 8.63
C LEU A 66 -16.96 6.71 7.66
N ASN A 67 -15.70 6.65 8.12
CA ASN A 67 -14.56 6.81 7.23
C ASN A 67 -14.42 5.59 6.28
N THR A 68 -13.54 5.71 5.28
CA THR A 68 -13.34 4.68 4.25
C THR A 68 -12.99 3.31 4.85
N SER A 69 -12.04 3.24 5.79
CA SER A 69 -11.65 1.96 6.39
C SER A 69 -12.81 1.28 7.13
N GLN A 70 -13.55 2.04 7.95
CA GLN A 70 -14.72 1.55 8.69
C GLN A 70 -15.84 1.08 7.75
N ARG A 71 -16.13 1.86 6.71
CA ARG A 71 -17.14 1.52 5.71
C ARG A 71 -16.77 0.24 4.97
N ASN A 72 -15.50 0.10 4.57
CA ASN A 72 -15.02 -1.11 3.92
C ASN A 72 -15.05 -2.33 4.87
N SER A 73 -14.70 -2.17 6.15
CA SER A 73 -14.87 -3.24 7.15
C SER A 73 -16.32 -3.67 7.30
N LEU A 74 -17.26 -2.72 7.34
CA LEU A 74 -18.69 -3.03 7.36
C LEU A 74 -19.10 -3.81 6.11
N ARG A 75 -18.66 -3.38 4.91
CA ARG A 75 -18.95 -4.08 3.64
C ARG A 75 -18.43 -5.52 3.65
N LEU A 76 -17.20 -5.75 4.11
CA LEU A 76 -16.62 -7.09 4.23
C LEU A 76 -17.44 -8.00 5.16
N LEU A 77 -17.85 -7.47 6.32
CA LEU A 77 -18.68 -8.21 7.26
C LEU A 77 -20.06 -8.50 6.67
N VAL A 78 -20.69 -7.56 5.96
CA VAL A 78 -21.98 -7.81 5.30
C VAL A 78 -21.84 -8.91 4.25
N ASP A 79 -20.83 -8.84 3.36
CA ASP A 79 -20.55 -9.89 2.36
C ASP A 79 -20.42 -11.27 3.03
N PHE A 80 -19.69 -11.34 4.15
CA PHE A 80 -19.53 -12.55 4.94
C PHE A 80 -20.83 -13.07 5.53
N TRP A 81 -21.58 -12.23 6.25
CA TRP A 81 -22.83 -12.61 6.90
C TRP A 81 -23.94 -12.98 5.90
N THR A 82 -23.89 -12.46 4.67
CA THR A 82 -24.74 -12.90 3.55
C THR A 82 -24.28 -14.18 2.88
N ALA A 83 -23.16 -14.77 3.31
CA ALA A 83 -22.53 -15.93 2.70
C ALA A 83 -22.22 -15.74 1.21
N GLN A 84 -21.78 -14.53 0.82
CA GLN A 84 -21.54 -14.19 -0.58
C GLN A 84 -20.42 -15.03 -1.22
N TYR A 85 -19.37 -15.33 -0.44
CA TYR A 85 -18.14 -16.01 -0.89
C TYR A 85 -17.76 -17.21 -0.02
N VAL A 86 -18.70 -17.72 0.76
CA VAL A 86 -18.52 -18.87 1.67
C VAL A 86 -19.79 -19.69 1.72
N HIS A 87 -19.74 -20.93 2.21
CA HIS A 87 -20.92 -21.77 2.37
C HIS A 87 -21.91 -21.18 3.41
N GLU A 88 -23.22 -21.26 3.14
CA GLU A 88 -24.26 -20.61 3.96
C GLU A 88 -24.30 -21.07 5.43
N SER A 89 -23.78 -22.26 5.70
CA SER A 89 -23.72 -22.79 7.06
C SER A 89 -22.66 -22.09 7.91
N VAL A 90 -21.61 -21.53 7.30
CA VAL A 90 -20.46 -21.00 8.04
C VAL A 90 -20.86 -19.78 8.89
N PRO A 91 -21.50 -18.72 8.33
CA PRO A 91 -22.00 -17.63 9.17
C PRO A 91 -23.02 -18.11 10.21
N LYS A 92 -23.90 -19.06 9.87
CA LYS A 92 -24.90 -19.62 10.80
C LYS A 92 -24.23 -20.32 12.00
N VAL A 93 -23.18 -21.10 11.75
CA VAL A 93 -22.39 -21.80 12.78
C VAL A 93 -21.66 -20.79 13.65
N LEU A 94 -21.00 -19.79 13.07
CA LEU A 94 -20.30 -18.75 13.82
C LEU A 94 -21.25 -17.92 14.69
N ARG A 95 -22.41 -17.49 14.15
CA ARG A 95 -23.43 -16.78 14.95
C ARG A 95 -23.87 -17.62 16.14
N ARG A 96 -24.12 -18.91 15.92
CA ARG A 96 -24.48 -19.84 17.01
C ARG A 96 -23.36 -19.94 18.05
N ALA A 97 -22.10 -20.00 17.62
CA ALA A 97 -20.95 -20.01 18.52
C ALA A 97 -20.90 -18.77 19.41
N MET A 98 -21.02 -17.60 18.79
CA MET A 98 -21.01 -16.30 19.49
C MET A 98 -22.17 -16.22 20.49
N THR A 99 -23.37 -16.70 20.13
CA THR A 99 -24.52 -16.78 21.04
C THR A 99 -24.28 -17.75 22.21
N LEU A 100 -23.64 -18.89 21.97
CA LEU A 100 -23.29 -19.84 23.05
C LEU A 100 -22.24 -19.26 24.00
N GLN A 101 -21.24 -18.56 23.48
CA GLN A 101 -20.24 -17.84 24.29
C GLN A 101 -20.90 -16.70 25.08
N ALA A 102 -21.83 -15.96 24.47
CA ALA A 102 -22.61 -14.92 25.14
C ALA A 102 -23.43 -15.46 26.32
N ALA A 103 -23.88 -16.72 26.24
CA ALA A 103 -24.60 -17.40 27.32
C ALA A 103 -23.67 -17.98 28.41
N GLY A 104 -22.36 -17.75 28.35
CA GLY A 104 -21.40 -18.19 29.36
C GLY A 104 -20.91 -19.63 29.22
N ASN A 105 -21.12 -20.27 28.06
CA ASN A 105 -20.60 -21.63 27.83
C ASN A 105 -19.09 -21.59 27.53
N PRO A 106 -18.27 -22.48 28.14
CA PRO A 106 -16.82 -22.49 27.95
C PRO A 106 -16.41 -22.89 26.53
N MET A 107 -15.30 -22.33 26.02
CA MET A 107 -14.82 -22.58 24.65
C MET A 107 -14.52 -24.06 24.37
N GLU A 108 -14.14 -24.82 25.39
CA GLU A 108 -13.85 -26.25 25.26
C GLU A 108 -15.07 -27.07 24.83
N GLU A 109 -16.29 -26.67 25.21
CA GLU A 109 -17.53 -27.33 24.75
C GLU A 109 -17.89 -26.96 23.30
N ILE A 110 -17.45 -25.78 22.83
CA ILE A 110 -17.67 -25.30 21.47
C ILE A 110 -16.65 -25.96 20.51
N ASN A 111 -15.39 -26.06 20.91
CA ASN A 111 -14.32 -26.74 20.16
C ASN A 111 -14.51 -28.25 20.04
N GLN A 112 -15.26 -28.87 20.94
CA GLN A 112 -15.61 -30.30 20.85
C GLN A 112 -16.66 -30.60 19.77
N GLN A 113 -17.25 -29.58 19.13
CA GLN A 113 -18.10 -29.77 17.96
C GLN A 113 -17.24 -29.93 16.69
N PRO A 114 -17.44 -30.98 15.87
CA PRO A 114 -16.65 -31.27 14.66
C PRO A 114 -16.59 -30.15 13.61
N GLN A 115 -17.39 -29.10 13.75
CA GLN A 115 -17.55 -28.02 12.78
C GLN A 115 -16.67 -26.78 13.08
N PHE A 116 -16.01 -26.70 14.25
CA PHE A 116 -15.27 -25.51 14.69
C PHE A 116 -13.75 -25.57 14.46
N SER A 117 -13.15 -26.76 14.35
CA SER A 117 -11.70 -26.93 14.24
C SER A 117 -11.12 -26.72 12.84
N THR A 118 -11.95 -26.30 11.86
CA THR A 118 -11.59 -26.23 10.44
C THR A 118 -12.20 -25.01 9.74
N PHE A 119 -12.15 -23.83 10.37
CA PHE A 119 -12.49 -22.61 9.63
C PHE A 119 -11.40 -22.33 8.61
N ASP A 120 -11.81 -22.01 7.39
CA ASP A 120 -10.93 -21.49 6.38
C ASP A 120 -10.33 -20.13 6.81
N ASP A 121 -9.25 -19.72 6.13
CA ASP A 121 -8.54 -18.48 6.47
C ASP A 121 -9.46 -17.25 6.36
N TYR A 122 -10.42 -17.27 5.43
CA TYR A 122 -11.39 -16.19 5.23
C TYR A 122 -12.36 -16.05 6.40
N SER A 123 -12.95 -17.14 6.84
CA SER A 123 -13.89 -17.21 7.96
C SER A 123 -13.19 -16.84 9.26
N THR A 124 -11.94 -17.25 9.42
CA THR A 124 -11.09 -16.84 10.55
C THR A 124 -10.85 -15.34 10.54
N ALA A 125 -10.48 -14.77 9.39
CA ALA A 125 -10.26 -13.33 9.24
C ALA A 125 -11.55 -12.51 9.51
N MET A 126 -12.71 -12.97 9.02
CA MET A 126 -14.00 -12.30 9.26
C MET A 126 -14.45 -12.40 10.72
N TYR A 127 -14.23 -13.54 11.37
CA TYR A 127 -14.47 -13.72 12.80
C TYR A 127 -13.61 -12.76 13.64
N GLN A 128 -12.31 -12.66 13.32
CA GLN A 128 -11.40 -11.72 13.97
C GLN A 128 -11.85 -10.28 13.73
N LEU A 129 -12.12 -9.90 12.49
CA LEU A 129 -12.62 -8.55 12.15
C LEU A 129 -13.85 -8.20 12.97
N PHE A 130 -14.86 -9.07 13.00
CA PHE A 130 -16.07 -8.84 13.80
C PHE A 130 -15.74 -8.67 15.29
N GLY A 131 -14.87 -9.52 15.84
CA GLY A 131 -14.45 -9.43 17.24
C GLY A 131 -13.75 -8.10 17.56
N PHE A 132 -12.85 -7.62 16.69
CA PHE A 132 -12.17 -6.33 16.85
C PHE A 132 -13.10 -5.14 16.67
N GLU A 133 -14.10 -5.23 15.78
CA GLU A 133 -15.04 -4.15 15.52
C GLU A 133 -16.14 -4.00 16.60
N PHE A 134 -16.52 -5.09 17.29
CA PHE A 134 -17.71 -5.09 18.15
C PHE A 134 -17.52 -5.55 19.61
N LEU A 135 -16.48 -6.31 19.98
CA LEU A 135 -16.35 -6.80 21.37
C LEU A 135 -15.82 -5.77 22.36
N GLY A 136 -15.23 -4.66 21.88
CA GLY A 136 -14.88 -3.52 22.71
C GLY A 136 -13.87 -3.81 23.84
N ALA A 137 -12.90 -4.70 23.63
CA ALA A 137 -11.74 -4.74 24.51
C ALA A 137 -10.84 -3.52 24.23
N ASP A 138 -10.03 -3.11 25.21
CA ASP A 138 -8.97 -2.06 25.18
C ASP A 138 -7.87 -2.36 24.12
N LYS A 139 -8.27 -2.61 22.88
CA LYS A 139 -7.38 -2.88 21.78
C LYS A 139 -6.99 -1.54 21.20
N SER A 140 -5.69 -1.34 20.98
CA SER A 140 -5.20 -0.16 20.28
C SER A 140 -5.88 -0.06 18.91
N GLY A 141 -6.18 1.15 18.44
CA GLY A 141 -6.78 1.31 17.11
C GLY A 141 -5.90 0.77 15.98
N GLN A 142 -4.59 0.62 16.21
CA GLN A 142 -3.69 -0.07 15.28
C GLN A 142 -4.06 -1.55 15.12
N ALA A 143 -4.34 -2.27 16.22
CA ALA A 143 -4.68 -3.69 16.14
C ALA A 143 -6.03 -3.92 15.41
N VAL A 144 -6.96 -2.95 15.53
CA VAL A 144 -8.17 -2.92 14.69
C VAL A 144 -7.77 -2.76 13.23
N GLN A 145 -6.95 -1.76 12.91
CA GLN A 145 -6.51 -1.47 11.55
C GLN A 145 -5.78 -2.66 10.89
N ASP A 146 -4.85 -3.31 11.59
CA ASP A 146 -4.15 -4.51 11.11
C ASP A 146 -5.13 -5.64 10.78
N THR A 147 -6.15 -5.80 11.62
CA THR A 147 -7.22 -6.78 11.38
C THR A 147 -8.05 -6.42 10.15
N ARG A 148 -8.35 -5.13 9.92
CA ARG A 148 -9.06 -4.67 8.72
C ARG A 148 -8.26 -4.95 7.45
N ILE A 149 -6.96 -4.69 7.49
CA ILE A 149 -6.02 -4.94 6.38
C ILE A 149 -6.00 -6.43 6.05
N ALA A 150 -5.77 -7.29 7.06
CA ALA A 150 -5.76 -8.74 6.87
C ALA A 150 -7.10 -9.25 6.29
N ALA A 151 -8.23 -8.76 6.82
CA ALA A 151 -9.56 -9.10 6.35
C ALA A 151 -9.80 -8.70 4.88
N ALA A 152 -9.37 -7.51 4.45
CA ALA A 152 -9.52 -7.04 3.08
C ALA A 152 -8.73 -7.93 2.08
N ARG A 153 -7.47 -8.23 2.40
CA ARG A 153 -6.61 -9.10 1.58
C ARG A 153 -7.22 -10.49 1.41
N THR A 154 -7.60 -11.11 2.52
CA THR A 154 -8.17 -12.46 2.51
C THR A 154 -9.52 -12.49 1.79
N ALA A 155 -10.37 -11.48 1.98
CA ALA A 155 -11.65 -11.40 1.29
C ALA A 155 -11.49 -11.23 -0.24
N ALA A 156 -10.53 -10.41 -0.69
CA ALA A 156 -10.23 -10.24 -2.10
C ALA A 156 -9.74 -11.57 -2.71
N CYS A 157 -8.83 -12.29 -2.04
CA CYS A 157 -8.38 -13.61 -2.49
C CYS A 157 -9.53 -14.64 -2.52
N GLN A 158 -10.32 -14.72 -1.44
CA GLN A 158 -11.46 -15.61 -1.35
C GLN A 158 -12.48 -15.38 -2.48
N ARG A 159 -12.75 -14.13 -2.83
CA ARG A 159 -13.66 -13.79 -3.92
C ARG A 159 -13.21 -14.39 -5.25
N ILE A 160 -11.93 -14.23 -5.60
CA ILE A 160 -11.37 -14.76 -6.85
C ILE A 160 -11.35 -16.29 -6.83
N ALA A 161 -10.99 -16.88 -5.69
CA ALA A 161 -11.02 -18.32 -5.49
C ALA A 161 -12.44 -18.87 -5.67
N PHE A 162 -13.45 -18.22 -5.07
CA PHE A 162 -14.84 -18.62 -5.18
C PHE A 162 -15.39 -18.50 -6.61
N GLU A 163 -15.07 -17.42 -7.31
CA GLU A 163 -15.45 -17.25 -8.73
C GLU A 163 -14.78 -18.30 -9.63
N THR A 164 -13.50 -18.60 -9.37
CA THR A 164 -12.77 -19.66 -10.09
C THR A 164 -13.40 -21.02 -9.82
N TYR A 165 -13.72 -21.33 -8.56
CA TYR A 165 -14.43 -22.55 -8.19
C TYR A 165 -15.77 -22.66 -8.91
N ARG A 166 -16.60 -21.62 -8.89
CA ARG A 166 -17.92 -21.61 -9.54
C ARG A 166 -17.85 -21.88 -11.04
N GLN A 167 -16.77 -21.45 -11.68
CA GLN A 167 -16.59 -21.60 -13.12
C GLN A 167 -16.15 -23.03 -13.51
N HIS A 168 -15.25 -23.64 -12.74
CA HIS A 168 -14.56 -24.87 -13.15
C HIS A 168 -14.97 -26.12 -12.39
N ALA A 169 -15.64 -25.99 -11.25
CA ALA A 169 -16.09 -27.14 -10.49
C ALA A 169 -17.13 -27.95 -11.31
N PRO A 170 -17.09 -29.29 -11.29
CA PRO A 170 -18.06 -30.13 -12.00
C PRO A 170 -19.49 -29.80 -11.59
N GLU A 171 -20.45 -29.79 -12.52
CA GLU A 171 -21.86 -29.47 -12.23
C GLU A 171 -22.44 -30.27 -11.05
N GLU A 172 -21.96 -31.50 -10.81
CA GLU A 172 -22.42 -32.36 -9.71
C GLU A 172 -21.82 -31.95 -8.34
N LEU A 173 -20.58 -31.46 -8.33
CA LEU A 173 -19.90 -30.88 -7.16
C LEU A 173 -20.45 -29.49 -6.84
N VAL A 174 -20.66 -28.70 -7.89
CA VAL A 174 -21.38 -27.43 -7.89
C VAL A 174 -22.79 -27.67 -7.40
N ARG A 175 -23.52 -28.71 -7.82
CA ARG A 175 -24.87 -29.00 -7.30
C ARG A 175 -24.84 -29.50 -5.86
N SER A 176 -23.88 -30.30 -5.41
CA SER A 176 -23.87 -30.74 -4.00
C SER A 176 -23.58 -29.59 -3.02
N GLN A 177 -22.73 -28.61 -3.40
CA GLN A 177 -22.45 -27.42 -2.60
C GLN A 177 -23.39 -26.23 -2.91
N LEU A 178 -23.69 -25.93 -4.17
CA LEU A 178 -24.60 -24.84 -4.62
C LEU A 178 -26.08 -25.20 -4.72
N ALA A 179 -26.54 -26.46 -4.78
CA ALA A 179 -27.99 -26.73 -4.69
C ALA A 179 -28.53 -26.42 -3.29
N ASN A 180 -27.66 -26.35 -2.27
CA ASN A 180 -27.98 -25.72 -0.99
C ASN A 180 -27.90 -24.18 -1.10
N ASN A 181 -26.86 -23.62 -1.73
CA ASN A 181 -26.64 -22.16 -1.77
C ASN A 181 -27.55 -21.36 -2.72
N LEU A 182 -27.86 -21.80 -3.95
CA LEU A 182 -28.59 -21.00 -4.95
C LEU A 182 -30.11 -21.12 -4.88
N TYR A 183 -30.65 -22.29 -4.52
CA TYR A 183 -32.11 -22.49 -4.46
C TYR A 183 -32.71 -21.99 -3.13
N ARG A 184 -31.89 -21.75 -2.10
CA ARG A 184 -32.33 -21.18 -0.82
C ARG A 184 -31.84 -19.76 -0.55
N SER A 185 -30.70 -19.28 -1.06
CA SER A 185 -30.26 -17.90 -0.77
C SER A 185 -31.18 -16.84 -1.40
N GLN A 186 -31.68 -16.99 -2.63
CA GLN A 186 -32.66 -16.02 -3.17
C GLN A 186 -34.02 -16.08 -2.46
N ALA A 187 -34.40 -17.25 -1.93
CA ALA A 187 -35.64 -17.42 -1.16
C ALA A 187 -35.50 -17.05 0.33
N GLN A 188 -34.29 -17.10 0.91
CA GLN A 188 -33.97 -16.69 2.29
C GLN A 188 -33.48 -15.23 2.37
N LEU A 189 -32.87 -14.66 1.34
CA LEU A 189 -32.71 -13.19 1.19
C LEU A 189 -34.08 -12.51 1.10
N ALA A 190 -35.10 -13.23 0.61
CA ALA A 190 -36.50 -12.83 0.69
C ALA A 190 -37.16 -13.11 2.07
N GLY A 191 -36.46 -13.77 3.01
CA GLY A 191 -36.92 -14.03 4.38
C GLY A 191 -36.19 -13.20 5.44
N ASP A 192 -34.94 -12.80 5.17
CA ASP A 192 -34.11 -11.91 5.97
C ASP A 192 -33.92 -10.59 5.21
N HIS A 193 -35.04 -9.89 5.00
CA HIS A 193 -35.16 -8.68 4.18
C HIS A 193 -34.13 -7.58 4.51
N ASN A 194 -33.53 -7.66 5.70
CA ASN A 194 -32.63 -6.66 6.23
C ASN A 194 -31.23 -6.68 5.55
N LEU A 195 -30.53 -7.82 5.50
CA LEU A 195 -29.16 -7.85 4.93
C LEU A 195 -29.12 -7.48 3.44
N GLY A 196 -30.11 -7.92 2.65
CA GLY A 196 -30.16 -7.64 1.21
C GLY A 196 -30.31 -6.15 0.89
N ALA A 197 -31.11 -5.42 1.69
CA ALA A 197 -31.26 -3.96 1.57
C ALA A 197 -29.97 -3.23 1.96
N THR A 198 -29.31 -3.68 3.03
CA THR A 198 -28.04 -3.14 3.52
C THR A 198 -26.93 -3.28 2.46
N LEU A 199 -26.78 -4.47 1.88
CA LEU A 199 -25.81 -4.73 0.82
C LEU A 199 -26.09 -3.87 -0.43
N ALA A 200 -27.35 -3.80 -0.86
CA ALA A 200 -27.74 -2.98 -2.01
C ALA A 200 -27.49 -1.48 -1.79
N TYR A 201 -27.64 -0.98 -0.55
CA TYR A 201 -27.31 0.41 -0.22
C TYR A 201 -25.79 0.64 -0.24
N LEU A 202 -25.02 -0.21 0.46
CA LEU A 202 -23.56 -0.09 0.54
C LEU A 202 -22.92 -0.18 -0.85
N GLN A 203 -23.44 -1.04 -1.73
CA GLN A 203 -22.99 -1.17 -3.11
C GLN A 203 -23.39 0.01 -4.01
N ARG A 204 -24.46 0.76 -3.68
CA ARG A 204 -24.86 1.97 -4.41
C ARG A 204 -24.11 3.22 -3.95
N SER A 205 -23.59 3.24 -2.73
CA SER A 205 -22.98 4.42 -2.10
C SER A 205 -21.50 4.64 -2.48
N ASP A 206 -20.78 3.58 -2.80
CA ASP A 206 -19.41 3.61 -3.32
C ASP A 206 -19.38 2.90 -4.68
N ASN A 207 -18.47 3.29 -5.58
CA ASN A 207 -18.19 2.61 -6.87
C ASN A 207 -18.59 1.14 -6.83
N ASP A 208 -19.49 0.66 -7.70
CA ASP A 208 -20.12 -0.69 -7.69
C ASP A 208 -19.15 -1.91 -7.64
N LEU A 209 -17.86 -1.69 -7.47
CA LEU A 209 -16.81 -2.66 -7.27
C LEU A 209 -16.82 -3.20 -5.82
N PRO A 210 -16.62 -4.52 -5.64
CA PRO A 210 -16.37 -5.10 -4.33
C PRO A 210 -15.13 -4.49 -3.64
N VAL A 211 -15.06 -4.57 -2.31
CA VAL A 211 -13.87 -4.15 -1.56
C VAL A 211 -12.65 -4.96 -2.04
N GLY A 212 -11.61 -4.28 -2.50
CA GLY A 212 -10.36 -4.88 -2.99
C GLY A 212 -9.44 -5.35 -1.85
N GLY A 213 -8.15 -5.49 -2.17
CA GLY A 213 -7.11 -5.90 -1.22
C GLY A 213 -6.69 -4.79 -0.25
N THR A 214 -6.98 -3.52 -0.56
CA THR A 214 -6.60 -2.37 0.25
C THR A 214 -7.80 -1.84 1.03
N ILE A 215 -7.68 -1.73 2.36
CA ILE A 215 -8.78 -1.25 3.20
C ILE A 215 -9.05 0.26 3.03
N GLU A 216 -7.98 1.06 2.91
CA GLU A 216 -8.05 2.50 2.68
C GLU A 216 -6.76 2.94 1.98
N ALA A 217 -6.88 3.72 0.91
CA ALA A 217 -5.73 4.28 0.19
C ALA A 217 -5.15 5.49 0.93
N CYS A 218 -3.82 5.52 1.09
CA CYS A 218 -3.05 6.63 1.67
C CYS A 218 -3.63 7.21 2.97
N PRO A 219 -3.90 6.41 4.03
CA PRO A 219 -4.62 6.84 5.24
C PRO A 219 -4.03 8.07 5.96
N TRP A 220 -2.75 8.40 5.71
CA TRP A 220 -2.07 9.59 6.24
C TRP A 220 -2.48 10.90 5.58
N LEU A 221 -3.06 10.87 4.37
CA LEU A 221 -3.51 12.08 3.70
C LEU A 221 -4.80 12.60 4.35
N THR A 222 -4.75 13.81 4.89
CA THR A 222 -5.92 14.49 5.45
C THR A 222 -7.04 14.63 4.40
N GLU A 223 -8.28 14.66 4.87
CA GLU A 223 -9.44 14.76 3.98
C GLU A 223 -9.40 16.03 3.11
N GLY A 224 -8.84 17.14 3.64
CA GLY A 224 -8.60 18.36 2.86
C GLY A 224 -7.65 18.17 1.68
N LYS A 225 -6.57 17.38 1.85
CA LYS A 225 -5.64 17.02 0.77
C LYS A 225 -6.25 16.05 -0.26
N ARG A 226 -7.39 15.42 0.05
CA ARG A 226 -8.13 14.51 -0.86
C ARG A 226 -9.35 15.15 -1.55
N LYS A 227 -9.75 16.38 -1.21
CA LYS A 227 -11.07 16.95 -1.59
C LYS A 227 -11.07 18.01 -2.72
N GLY A 228 -9.97 18.17 -3.45
CA GLY A 228 -9.86 19.13 -4.56
C GLY A 228 -10.50 18.65 -5.86
N LEU A 229 -11.09 19.58 -6.61
CA LEU A 229 -11.49 19.35 -8.00
C LEU A 229 -10.34 19.77 -8.94
N PRO A 230 -10.16 19.10 -10.09
CA PRO A 230 -9.22 19.57 -11.11
C PRO A 230 -9.69 20.89 -11.71
N HIS A 231 -8.78 21.65 -12.30
CA HIS A 231 -9.15 22.87 -13.02
C HIS A 231 -9.90 22.55 -14.32
N TYR A 232 -9.47 21.48 -15.00
CA TYR A 232 -10.02 21.04 -16.28
C TYR A 232 -10.47 19.59 -16.23
N LEU A 233 -11.51 19.30 -17.01
CA LEU A 233 -11.97 17.94 -17.32
C LEU A 233 -12.21 17.80 -18.81
N TRP A 234 -12.08 16.59 -19.33
CA TRP A 234 -12.48 16.27 -20.69
C TRP A 234 -13.94 15.79 -20.71
N ASP A 235 -14.79 16.48 -21.46
CA ASP A 235 -16.18 16.07 -21.72
C ASP A 235 -16.20 15.07 -22.87
N ILE A 236 -16.50 13.81 -22.56
CA ILE A 236 -16.45 12.69 -23.51
C ILE A 236 -17.36 12.95 -24.71
N HIS A 237 -18.60 13.40 -24.47
CA HIS A 237 -19.61 13.59 -25.52
C HIS A 237 -19.38 14.85 -26.36
N GLN A 238 -18.82 15.90 -25.75
CA GLN A 238 -18.53 17.13 -26.47
C GLN A 238 -17.14 17.12 -27.11
N ARG A 239 -16.34 16.08 -26.85
CA ARG A 239 -14.95 15.92 -27.28
C ARG A 239 -14.14 17.21 -27.05
N ARG A 240 -14.22 17.77 -25.84
CA ARG A 240 -13.50 19.00 -25.49
C ARG A 240 -13.14 19.08 -24.02
N THR A 241 -12.06 19.79 -23.74
CA THR A 241 -11.68 20.19 -22.38
C THR A 241 -12.59 21.33 -21.91
N VAL A 242 -13.11 21.21 -20.69
CA VAL A 242 -13.99 22.17 -20.03
C VAL A 242 -13.42 22.59 -18.68
N ARG A 243 -13.70 23.82 -18.26
CA ARG A 243 -13.35 24.31 -16.91
C ARG A 243 -14.35 23.81 -15.90
N VAL A 244 -13.87 23.32 -14.75
CA VAL A 244 -14.73 22.80 -13.68
C VAL A 244 -15.53 23.89 -13.00
N GLU A 245 -15.02 25.13 -12.92
CA GLU A 245 -15.75 26.29 -12.37
C GLU A 245 -17.12 26.52 -13.02
N GLY A 246 -17.30 26.11 -14.28
CA GLY A 246 -18.56 26.21 -15.02
C GLY A 246 -19.51 25.03 -14.87
N LEU A 247 -19.18 24.03 -14.03
CA LEU A 247 -19.94 22.79 -13.85
C LEU A 247 -20.68 22.78 -12.49
N SER A 248 -21.53 21.78 -12.27
CA SER A 248 -22.20 21.58 -10.97
C SER A 248 -21.18 21.22 -9.87
N ASN A 249 -21.52 21.45 -8.60
CA ASN A 249 -20.64 21.06 -7.48
C ASN A 249 -20.52 19.54 -7.28
N GLU A 250 -21.39 18.76 -7.93
CA GLU A 250 -21.46 17.28 -7.88
C GLU A 250 -20.86 16.63 -9.14
N VAL A 251 -19.78 17.18 -9.69
CA VAL A 251 -19.15 16.62 -10.89
C VAL A 251 -18.50 15.27 -10.60
N THR A 252 -18.96 14.25 -11.32
CA THR A 252 -18.41 12.90 -11.35
C THR A 252 -17.49 12.75 -12.54
N TYR A 253 -16.26 12.27 -12.31
CA TYR A 253 -15.28 11.99 -13.38
C TYR A 253 -14.49 10.71 -13.12
N VAL A 254 -13.98 10.11 -14.20
CA VAL A 254 -13.02 8.99 -14.14
C VAL A 254 -11.60 9.50 -14.33
N PHE A 255 -10.69 9.06 -13.49
CA PHE A 255 -9.26 9.29 -13.65
C PHE A 255 -8.63 8.23 -14.56
N VAL A 256 -7.83 8.65 -15.55
CA VAL A 256 -7.12 7.74 -16.46
C VAL A 256 -5.62 7.86 -16.28
N SER A 257 -5.03 6.85 -15.64
CA SER A 257 -3.59 6.64 -15.55
C SER A 257 -3.08 6.03 -16.86
N HIS A 258 -1.96 6.56 -17.36
CA HIS A 258 -1.24 5.98 -18.49
C HIS A 258 0.21 6.48 -18.49
N THR A 259 1.01 6.06 -19.46
CA THR A 259 2.38 6.58 -19.61
C THR A 259 2.65 7.03 -21.04
N TRP A 260 3.26 8.21 -21.16
CA TRP A 260 3.57 8.84 -22.45
C TRP A 260 4.94 9.53 -22.47
N GLY A 261 5.36 10.16 -21.37
CA GLY A 261 6.54 11.03 -21.31
C GLY A 261 7.85 10.36 -21.78
N ARG A 262 8.11 9.11 -21.37
CA ARG A 262 9.30 8.33 -21.78
C ARG A 262 9.37 8.09 -23.29
N TRP A 263 8.22 8.08 -23.97
CA TRP A 263 8.12 7.84 -25.42
C TRP A 263 7.76 9.11 -26.19
N LYS A 264 7.86 10.28 -25.54
CA LYS A 264 7.66 11.57 -26.17
C LYS A 264 8.62 11.70 -27.34
N ARG A 265 8.09 12.06 -28.51
CA ARG A 265 8.88 12.32 -29.70
C ARG A 265 9.42 13.74 -29.66
N SER A 266 10.73 13.89 -29.43
CA SER A 266 11.41 15.19 -29.45
C SER A 266 11.69 15.69 -30.87
N ASP A 267 11.63 14.80 -31.87
CA ASP A 267 11.89 15.06 -33.28
C ASP A 267 10.71 15.71 -34.03
N VAL A 268 9.53 15.79 -33.41
CA VAL A 268 8.31 16.33 -34.03
C VAL A 268 7.64 17.39 -33.14
N PRO A 269 6.99 18.39 -33.75
CA PRO A 269 6.23 19.38 -33.00
C PRO A 269 5.02 18.75 -32.30
N TYR A 270 4.55 19.45 -31.27
CA TYR A 270 3.28 19.13 -30.62
C TYR A 270 2.13 19.31 -31.62
N VAL A 271 1.03 18.59 -31.41
CA VAL A 271 -0.14 18.59 -32.29
C VAL A 271 -1.32 19.31 -31.66
N SER A 272 -2.10 20.03 -32.46
CA SER A 272 -3.36 20.63 -32.01
C SER A 272 -4.47 19.58 -32.09
N ILE A 273 -5.07 19.24 -30.96
CA ILE A 273 -6.22 18.33 -30.89
C ILE A 273 -7.50 19.18 -30.81
N PRO A 274 -8.50 18.96 -31.68
CA PRO A 274 -9.78 19.66 -31.57
C PRO A 274 -10.39 19.51 -30.17
N GLY A 275 -10.77 20.63 -29.55
CA GLY A 275 -11.34 20.65 -28.21
C GLY A 275 -10.33 20.73 -27.06
N VAL A 276 -9.02 20.56 -27.31
CA VAL A 276 -7.96 20.77 -26.31
C VAL A 276 -7.38 22.18 -26.49
N PRO A 277 -7.33 23.05 -25.45
CA PRO A 277 -6.91 24.45 -25.60
C PRO A 277 -5.41 24.65 -25.86
N TRP A 278 -4.59 23.61 -25.66
CA TRP A 278 -3.15 23.66 -25.81
C TRP A 278 -2.65 22.56 -26.75
N PRO A 279 -1.44 22.72 -27.35
CA PRO A 279 -0.81 21.65 -28.11
C PRO A 279 -0.48 20.44 -27.24
N VAL A 280 -0.68 19.24 -27.77
CA VAL A 280 -0.44 17.95 -27.10
C VAL A 280 0.82 17.29 -27.67
N PRO A 281 1.73 16.77 -26.83
CA PRO A 281 2.93 16.09 -27.31
C PRO A 281 2.61 14.77 -28.03
N ARG A 282 3.31 14.51 -29.15
CA ARG A 282 3.28 13.20 -29.82
C ARG A 282 4.19 12.20 -29.11
N ASN A 283 3.84 10.92 -29.14
CA ASN A 283 4.63 9.84 -28.56
C ASN A 283 4.70 8.61 -29.51
N THR A 284 5.51 7.61 -29.17
CA THR A 284 5.66 6.38 -29.98
C THR A 284 4.79 5.20 -29.51
N ARG A 285 4.04 5.34 -28.41
CA ARG A 285 3.21 4.26 -27.86
C ARG A 285 1.81 4.23 -28.46
N PHE A 286 1.19 5.39 -28.64
CA PHE A 286 -0.17 5.51 -29.16
C PHE A 286 -0.37 6.81 -29.93
N ASP A 287 -1.40 6.84 -30.77
CA ASP A 287 -1.77 8.03 -31.53
C ASP A 287 -2.68 8.95 -30.72
N VAL A 288 -2.14 10.07 -30.27
CA VAL A 288 -2.87 11.10 -29.50
C VAL A 288 -4.00 11.74 -30.32
N GLU A 289 -3.93 11.73 -31.65
CA GLU A 289 -4.96 12.32 -32.53
C GLU A 289 -6.24 11.47 -32.56
N SER A 290 -6.13 10.15 -32.39
CA SER A 290 -7.28 9.24 -32.32
C SER A 290 -7.98 9.20 -30.95
N MET A 291 -7.35 9.76 -29.91
CA MET A 291 -7.83 9.65 -28.52
C MET A 291 -9.25 10.21 -28.29
N PRO A 292 -9.65 11.37 -28.86
CA PRO A 292 -11.01 11.88 -28.69
C PRO A 292 -12.10 10.90 -29.15
N GLU A 293 -11.87 10.20 -30.27
CA GLU A 293 -12.81 9.20 -30.80
C GLU A 293 -12.78 7.91 -29.99
N ALA A 294 -11.58 7.45 -29.60
CA ALA A 294 -11.43 6.28 -28.76
C ALA A 294 -12.17 6.45 -27.42
N LEU A 295 -11.99 7.58 -26.74
CA LEU A 295 -12.65 7.85 -25.46
C LEU A 295 -14.18 7.94 -25.58
N GLU A 296 -14.71 8.54 -26.65
CA GLU A 296 -16.15 8.56 -26.88
C GLU A 296 -16.71 7.16 -27.17
N SER A 297 -15.99 6.33 -27.93
CA SER A 297 -16.40 4.95 -28.21
C SER A 297 -16.52 4.10 -26.93
N GLN A 298 -15.84 4.50 -25.86
CA GLN A 298 -15.82 3.83 -24.56
C GLN A 298 -16.69 4.54 -23.51
N ALA A 299 -17.58 5.48 -23.91
CA ALA A 299 -18.39 6.25 -22.96
C ALA A 299 -19.17 5.37 -21.96
N GLU A 300 -19.68 4.21 -22.39
CA GLU A 300 -20.40 3.27 -21.51
C GLU A 300 -19.53 2.74 -20.36
N MET A 301 -18.22 2.57 -20.59
CA MET A 301 -17.27 2.13 -19.57
C MET A 301 -17.11 3.14 -18.44
N PHE A 302 -17.22 4.43 -18.77
CA PHE A 302 -17.02 5.53 -17.83
C PHE A 302 -18.29 5.89 -17.07
N MET A 303 -19.45 5.32 -17.43
CA MET A 303 -20.72 5.60 -16.75
C MET A 303 -20.66 5.27 -15.24
N PRO A 304 -21.32 6.09 -14.39
CA PRO A 304 -22.16 7.24 -14.73
C PRO A 304 -21.39 8.55 -15.01
N ALA A 305 -20.06 8.52 -15.03
CA ALA A 305 -19.26 9.71 -15.27
C ALA A 305 -19.33 10.15 -16.74
N ARG A 306 -19.64 11.43 -16.94
CA ARG A 306 -19.56 12.09 -18.25
C ARG A 306 -18.16 12.61 -18.56
N TYR A 307 -17.39 12.86 -17.52
CA TYR A 307 -16.11 13.52 -17.60
C TYR A 307 -14.98 12.55 -17.29
N ILE A 308 -13.82 12.80 -17.89
CA ILE A 308 -12.58 12.15 -17.48
C ILE A 308 -11.53 13.19 -17.13
N TRP A 309 -10.60 12.79 -16.28
CA TRP A 309 -9.33 13.48 -16.12
C TRP A 309 -8.23 12.63 -16.76
N LEU A 310 -7.57 13.22 -17.76
CA LEU A 310 -6.44 12.66 -18.51
C LEU A 310 -5.41 13.79 -18.63
N ASP A 311 -4.20 13.57 -18.11
CA ASP A 311 -3.17 14.62 -17.99
C ASP A 311 -2.89 15.39 -19.30
N LEU A 312 -2.81 14.69 -20.45
CA LEU A 312 -2.61 15.28 -21.78
C LEU A 312 -3.70 16.29 -22.16
N PHE A 313 -4.94 16.08 -21.70
CA PHE A 313 -6.12 16.89 -22.05
C PHE A 313 -6.58 17.81 -20.92
N CYS A 314 -6.08 17.60 -19.69
CA CYS A 314 -6.51 18.33 -18.50
C CYS A 314 -5.39 19.15 -17.83
N ILE A 315 -4.12 18.93 -18.19
CA ILE A 315 -2.99 19.77 -17.74
C ILE A 315 -2.40 20.52 -18.93
N PRO A 316 -2.25 21.86 -18.87
CA PRO A 316 -1.50 22.61 -19.86
C PRO A 316 -0.06 22.08 -20.01
N GLN A 317 0.36 21.79 -21.23
CA GLN A 317 1.67 21.18 -21.53
C GLN A 317 2.81 22.21 -21.69
N ASP A 318 2.61 23.42 -21.18
CA ASP A 318 3.43 24.62 -21.37
C ASP A 318 4.23 25.04 -20.12
N ARG A 319 4.19 24.24 -19.04
CA ARG A 319 4.82 24.53 -17.74
C ARG A 319 4.34 25.85 -17.11
N SER A 320 3.14 26.31 -17.47
CA SER A 320 2.51 27.48 -16.85
C SER A 320 2.31 27.31 -15.34
N PRO A 321 2.13 28.41 -14.58
CA PRO A 321 1.76 28.32 -13.15
C PRO A 321 0.52 27.44 -12.90
N LEU A 322 -0.42 27.43 -13.85
CA LEU A 322 -1.60 26.56 -13.79
C LEU A 322 -1.23 25.07 -13.92
N ALA A 323 -0.30 24.73 -14.81
CA ALA A 323 0.22 23.36 -14.91
C ALA A 323 0.90 22.93 -13.60
N LYS A 324 1.73 23.80 -13.01
CA LYS A 324 2.36 23.54 -11.70
C LYS A 324 1.30 23.32 -10.60
N GLN A 325 0.25 24.13 -10.58
CA GLN A 325 -0.84 24.01 -9.62
C GLN A 325 -1.60 22.67 -9.78
N GLU A 326 -1.90 22.26 -11.01
CA GLU A 326 -2.57 20.97 -11.25
C GLU A 326 -1.69 19.78 -10.86
N ILE A 327 -0.38 19.83 -11.11
CA ILE A 327 0.58 18.80 -10.68
C ILE A 327 0.59 18.68 -9.15
N ALA A 328 0.62 19.79 -8.43
CA ALA A 328 0.57 19.80 -6.97
C ALA A 328 -0.78 19.36 -6.38
N ASN A 329 -1.84 19.35 -7.19
CA ASN A 329 -3.20 18.97 -6.79
C ASN A 329 -3.54 17.50 -7.12
N GLN A 330 -2.59 16.72 -7.65
CA GLN A 330 -2.86 15.37 -8.16
C GLN A 330 -3.47 14.43 -7.10
N ALA A 331 -3.03 14.48 -5.84
CA ALA A 331 -3.62 13.64 -4.79
C ALA A 331 -5.12 13.91 -4.59
N ALA A 332 -5.52 15.19 -4.66
CA ALA A 332 -6.91 15.60 -4.54
C ALA A 332 -7.71 15.19 -5.79
N ILE A 333 -7.14 15.39 -6.99
CA ILE A 333 -7.77 15.03 -8.26
C ILE A 333 -7.98 13.52 -8.34
N VAL A 334 -6.98 12.71 -8.01
CA VAL A 334 -7.04 11.26 -8.10
C VAL A 334 -7.91 10.68 -6.98
N GLY A 335 -7.77 11.21 -5.75
CA GLY A 335 -8.54 10.79 -4.58
C GLY A 335 -10.03 11.09 -4.68
N ARG A 336 -10.43 12.17 -5.38
CA ARG A 336 -11.84 12.54 -5.60
C ARG A 336 -12.48 11.88 -6.82
N ALA A 337 -11.70 11.31 -7.73
CA ALA A 337 -12.25 10.65 -8.91
C ALA A 337 -13.26 9.57 -8.51
N TYR A 338 -14.36 9.44 -9.25
CA TYR A 338 -15.32 8.35 -9.05
C TYR A 338 -14.57 7.03 -9.21
N ARG A 339 -14.06 6.77 -10.41
CA ARG A 339 -13.26 5.59 -10.71
C ARG A 339 -11.88 5.97 -11.21
N ALA A 340 -10.93 5.06 -11.06
CA ALA A 340 -9.62 5.15 -11.67
C ALA A 340 -9.40 3.97 -12.62
N VAL A 341 -8.78 4.24 -13.75
CA VAL A 341 -8.45 3.24 -14.79
C VAL A 341 -6.99 3.40 -15.16
N ALA A 342 -6.25 2.30 -15.20
CA ALA A 342 -4.92 2.23 -15.79
C ALA A 342 -5.03 1.72 -17.23
N TRP A 343 -4.79 2.59 -18.21
CA TRP A 343 -4.78 2.22 -19.61
C TRP A 343 -3.39 1.74 -20.04
N LEU A 344 -3.21 0.42 -20.05
CA LEU A 344 -1.98 -0.25 -20.48
C LEU A 344 -2.02 -0.41 -22.01
N ASN A 345 -1.73 0.69 -22.71
CA ASN A 345 -1.80 0.80 -24.18
C ASN A 345 -0.91 -0.16 -24.99
N TYR A 346 -0.13 -1.00 -24.32
CA TYR A 346 0.76 -2.01 -24.90
C TYR A 346 0.33 -3.45 -24.59
N VAL A 347 -0.70 -3.65 -23.76
CA VAL A 347 -1.32 -4.95 -23.52
C VAL A 347 -2.37 -5.15 -24.60
N GLU A 348 -2.28 -6.25 -25.36
CA GLU A 348 -3.26 -6.54 -26.41
C GLU A 348 -4.47 -7.33 -25.87
N ASP A 349 -4.26 -8.22 -24.90
CA ASP A 349 -5.29 -9.12 -24.38
C ASP A 349 -5.03 -9.52 -22.92
N TRP A 350 -6.10 -9.90 -22.20
CA TRP A 350 -6.08 -10.25 -20.78
C TRP A 350 -6.13 -11.76 -20.49
N SER A 351 -6.27 -12.62 -21.49
CA SER A 351 -6.52 -14.05 -21.27
C SER A 351 -5.44 -14.73 -20.42
N GLY A 352 -4.17 -14.41 -20.67
CA GLY A 352 -3.06 -14.95 -19.90
C GLY A 352 -3.11 -14.51 -18.43
N LEU A 353 -3.37 -13.22 -18.16
CA LEU A 353 -3.39 -12.69 -16.80
C LEU A 353 -4.59 -13.23 -16.03
N SER A 354 -5.76 -13.28 -16.67
CA SER A 354 -6.97 -13.89 -16.12
C SER A 354 -6.75 -15.36 -15.76
N PHE A 355 -6.00 -16.11 -16.58
CA PHE A 355 -5.64 -17.49 -16.29
C PHE A 355 -4.61 -17.62 -15.16
N ALA A 356 -3.57 -16.78 -15.14
CA ALA A 356 -2.59 -16.76 -14.05
C ALA A 356 -3.26 -16.51 -12.70
N LEU A 357 -4.23 -15.59 -12.65
CA LEU A 357 -5.03 -15.29 -11.45
C LEU A 357 -5.92 -16.46 -11.02
N GLN A 358 -6.59 -17.13 -11.97
CA GLN A 358 -7.37 -18.33 -11.67
C GLN A 358 -6.49 -19.47 -11.14
N LEU A 359 -5.29 -19.64 -11.71
CA LEU A 359 -4.34 -20.64 -11.22
C LEU A 359 -3.85 -20.28 -9.82
N LEU A 360 -3.50 -19.02 -9.57
CA LEU A 360 -3.04 -18.56 -8.26
C LEU A 360 -4.14 -18.74 -7.19
N ALA A 361 -5.37 -18.35 -7.51
CA ALA A 361 -6.53 -18.55 -6.66
C ALA A 361 -6.88 -20.04 -6.43
N SER A 362 -6.50 -20.94 -7.33
CA SER A 362 -6.69 -22.38 -7.10
C SER A 362 -5.73 -22.95 -6.05
N PHE A 363 -4.54 -22.37 -5.86
CA PHE A 363 -3.64 -22.76 -4.77
C PHE A 363 -4.16 -22.29 -3.41
N TRP A 364 -4.88 -21.17 -3.38
CA TRP A 364 -5.60 -20.75 -2.17
C TRP A 364 -6.61 -21.82 -1.72
N LEU A 365 -7.32 -22.44 -2.67
CA LEU A 365 -8.31 -23.50 -2.42
C LEU A 365 -7.71 -24.85 -1.98
N ASP A 366 -6.38 -25.00 -1.89
CA ASP A 366 -5.78 -26.25 -1.42
C ASP A 366 -5.98 -26.50 0.09
N SER A 367 -6.32 -25.46 0.86
CA SER A 367 -6.77 -25.61 2.26
C SER A 367 -8.16 -26.24 2.37
N GLU A 368 -8.93 -26.29 1.28
CA GLU A 368 -10.28 -26.85 1.21
C GLU A 368 -10.21 -28.31 0.71
N SER A 369 -10.42 -29.28 1.61
CA SER A 369 -10.49 -30.70 1.23
C SER A 369 -11.94 -31.21 1.17
N LEU A 370 -12.28 -31.93 0.10
CA LEU A 370 -13.48 -32.76 0.03
C LEU A 370 -13.05 -34.22 -0.04
N ASP A 371 -13.48 -35.04 0.93
CA ASP A 371 -13.23 -36.48 0.97
C ASP A 371 -11.76 -36.92 0.80
N GLY A 372 -10.81 -36.05 1.17
CA GLY A 372 -9.37 -36.29 1.06
C GLY A 372 -8.71 -35.81 -0.25
N GLU A 373 -9.47 -35.26 -1.20
CA GLU A 373 -8.95 -34.58 -2.39
C GLU A 373 -9.07 -33.05 -2.25
N SER A 374 -8.01 -32.33 -2.62
CA SER A 374 -8.02 -30.86 -2.64
C SER A 374 -8.92 -30.33 -3.76
N ILE A 375 -9.84 -29.40 -3.43
CA ILE A 375 -10.64 -28.67 -4.41
C ILE A 375 -9.74 -27.91 -5.39
N GLY A 376 -8.68 -27.30 -4.88
CA GLY A 376 -7.68 -26.61 -5.69
C GLY A 376 -7.08 -27.51 -6.77
N HIS A 377 -6.74 -28.76 -6.42
CA HIS A 377 -6.17 -29.72 -7.37
C HIS A 377 -7.12 -30.03 -8.55
N ILE A 378 -8.41 -30.24 -8.25
CA ILE A 378 -9.44 -30.50 -9.27
C ILE A 378 -9.56 -29.32 -10.24
N ILE A 379 -9.56 -28.10 -9.71
CA ILE A 379 -9.62 -26.87 -10.52
C ILE A 379 -8.37 -26.74 -11.39
N ARG A 380 -7.17 -26.98 -10.85
CA ARG A 380 -5.93 -26.93 -11.64
C ARG A 380 -5.94 -27.92 -12.79
N TYR A 381 -6.47 -29.12 -12.55
CA TYR A 381 -6.65 -30.12 -13.61
C TYR A 381 -7.62 -29.62 -14.71
N ALA A 382 -8.75 -29.02 -14.33
CA ALA A 382 -9.70 -28.44 -15.28
C ALA A 382 -9.11 -27.28 -16.09
N LEU A 383 -8.41 -26.34 -15.43
CA LEU A 383 -7.73 -25.21 -16.05
C LEU A 383 -6.73 -25.66 -17.12
N ARG A 384 -5.91 -26.68 -16.82
CA ARG A 384 -4.91 -27.21 -17.77
C ARG A 384 -5.52 -27.87 -18.99
N ARG A 385 -6.71 -28.46 -18.86
CA ARG A 385 -7.39 -29.14 -19.97
C ARG A 385 -7.97 -28.16 -20.99
N ASN A 386 -8.26 -26.93 -20.57
CA ASN A 386 -8.90 -25.91 -21.39
C ASN A 386 -7.92 -25.06 -22.23
N SER A 387 -6.66 -25.48 -22.36
CA SER A 387 -5.61 -24.97 -23.28
C SER A 387 -5.74 -23.49 -23.67
N LEU A 388 -5.00 -22.59 -23.00
CA LEU A 388 -4.72 -21.28 -23.60
C LEU A 388 -3.77 -21.41 -24.80
N PRO A 389 -3.86 -20.52 -25.80
CA PRO A 389 -2.82 -20.39 -26.82
C PRO A 389 -1.47 -20.10 -26.14
N THR A 390 -0.54 -21.06 -26.24
CA THR A 390 0.72 -21.15 -25.48
C THR A 390 1.74 -20.04 -25.80
N ASN A 391 1.38 -19.05 -26.63
CA ASN A 391 2.31 -18.10 -27.23
C ASN A 391 2.07 -16.63 -26.83
N ALA A 392 1.04 -16.33 -26.03
CA ALA A 392 0.77 -14.98 -25.58
C ALA A 392 1.53 -14.69 -24.27
N ARG A 393 2.77 -14.22 -24.35
CA ARG A 393 3.46 -13.67 -23.17
C ARG A 393 2.58 -12.59 -22.54
N LEU A 394 2.51 -12.52 -21.21
CA LEU A 394 1.75 -11.45 -20.55
C LEU A 394 2.34 -10.08 -20.87
N TRP A 395 3.67 -10.04 -20.96
CA TRP A 395 4.45 -8.82 -21.09
C TRP A 395 5.54 -9.02 -22.14
N SER A 396 5.65 -8.09 -23.08
CA SER A 396 6.64 -8.15 -24.16
C SER A 396 8.01 -7.68 -23.67
N GLY A 397 8.77 -8.51 -22.95
CA GLY A 397 10.10 -8.09 -22.47
C GLY A 397 10.91 -9.07 -21.64
N PHE A 398 10.29 -10.07 -21.01
CA PHE A 398 11.03 -11.00 -20.16
C PHE A 398 11.83 -12.02 -20.98
N SER A 399 13.17 -11.92 -20.93
CA SER A 399 14.06 -12.99 -21.36
C SER A 399 14.21 -14.00 -20.22
N HIS A 400 13.82 -15.24 -20.46
CA HIS A 400 13.94 -16.31 -19.47
C HIS A 400 15.40 -16.80 -19.44
N ASN A 401 16.18 -16.28 -18.51
CA ASN A 401 17.23 -17.10 -17.92
C ASN A 401 16.56 -17.97 -16.85
N ASN A 402 16.90 -19.27 -16.80
CA ASN A 402 16.29 -20.29 -15.93
C ASN A 402 16.44 -20.06 -14.41
N ASP A 403 16.87 -18.87 -14.00
CA ASP A 403 17.07 -18.49 -12.60
C ASP A 403 16.00 -17.48 -12.19
N VAL A 404 14.76 -17.98 -12.01
CA VAL A 404 13.56 -17.22 -11.61
C VAL A 404 13.79 -16.42 -10.31
N LEU A 405 14.81 -16.78 -9.53
CA LEU A 405 15.18 -16.16 -8.26
C LEU A 405 16.19 -15.01 -8.38
N LYS A 406 16.66 -14.68 -9.60
CA LYS A 406 17.54 -13.53 -9.84
C LYS A 406 17.07 -12.71 -11.05
N PRO A 407 16.00 -11.91 -10.91
CA PRO A 407 15.61 -10.97 -11.95
C PRO A 407 16.75 -9.98 -12.19
N HIS A 408 17.19 -9.84 -13.44
CA HIS A 408 18.03 -8.71 -13.83
C HIS A 408 17.13 -7.49 -14.05
N PHE A 409 17.01 -6.62 -13.05
CA PHE A 409 16.17 -5.41 -13.06
C PHE A 409 16.36 -4.53 -14.30
N HIS A 410 17.56 -4.50 -14.90
CA HIS A 410 17.85 -3.71 -16.10
C HIS A 410 17.07 -4.13 -17.36
N GLU A 411 16.61 -5.39 -17.46
CA GLU A 411 15.78 -5.82 -18.61
C GLU A 411 14.30 -5.38 -18.44
N PHE A 412 13.81 -5.31 -17.20
CA PHE A 412 12.44 -4.91 -16.83
C PHE A 412 12.13 -3.44 -17.19
N GLU A 413 13.13 -2.56 -17.17
CA GLU A 413 12.96 -1.14 -17.51
C GLU A 413 12.58 -0.87 -18.97
N SER A 414 12.87 -1.80 -19.88
CA SER A 414 12.80 -1.57 -21.33
C SER A 414 11.43 -1.82 -21.97
N SER A 415 10.57 -2.66 -21.36
CA SER A 415 9.28 -3.08 -21.93
C SER A 415 8.06 -2.49 -21.24
N ASP A 416 8.02 -2.54 -19.92
CA ASP A 416 6.81 -2.34 -19.10
C ASP A 416 6.80 -0.96 -18.47
N GLY A 417 6.49 0.00 -19.32
CA GLY A 417 6.66 1.40 -19.00
C GLY A 417 5.71 1.96 -17.95
N TRP A 418 4.55 1.32 -17.74
CA TRP A 418 3.61 1.72 -16.69
C TRP A 418 4.09 1.31 -15.30
N PHE A 419 4.45 0.04 -15.11
CA PHE A 419 4.94 -0.46 -13.82
C PHE A 419 6.29 0.12 -13.42
N THR A 420 7.07 0.66 -14.36
CA THR A 420 8.39 1.24 -14.08
C THR A 420 8.39 2.77 -13.99
N SER A 421 7.24 3.44 -14.19
CA SER A 421 7.16 4.91 -14.11
C SER A 421 7.01 5.40 -12.67
N LEU A 422 7.70 6.48 -12.32
CA LEU A 422 7.52 7.12 -11.00
C LEU A 422 6.14 7.79 -10.88
N TRP A 423 5.64 8.36 -11.97
CA TRP A 423 4.34 9.05 -11.98
C TRP A 423 3.19 8.08 -11.71
N THR A 424 3.23 6.88 -12.27
CA THR A 424 2.19 5.86 -12.07
C THR A 424 2.24 5.24 -10.69
N LEU A 425 3.41 5.21 -10.04
CA LEU A 425 3.54 4.79 -8.65
C LEU A 425 2.68 5.66 -7.73
N GLN A 426 2.75 6.98 -7.90
CA GLN A 426 1.93 7.93 -7.14
C GLN A 426 0.44 7.65 -7.34
N GLU A 427 0.03 7.51 -8.59
CA GLU A 427 -1.36 7.27 -8.97
C GLU A 427 -1.88 5.96 -8.36
N LEU A 428 -1.07 4.89 -8.40
CA LEU A 428 -1.36 3.60 -7.79
C LEU A 428 -1.56 3.66 -6.28
N TYR A 429 -0.72 4.40 -5.55
CA TYR A 429 -0.90 4.58 -4.11
C TYR A 429 -2.19 5.32 -3.78
N LEU A 430 -2.57 6.30 -4.61
CA LEU A 430 -3.80 7.07 -4.42
C LEU A 430 -5.06 6.26 -4.77
N ARG A 431 -4.97 5.35 -5.76
CA ARG A 431 -6.08 4.52 -6.25
C ARG A 431 -5.62 3.08 -6.54
N PRO A 432 -5.34 2.30 -5.49
CA PRO A 432 -4.95 0.89 -5.66
C PRO A 432 -6.12 0.04 -6.18
N ASP A 433 -7.35 0.55 -6.09
CA ASP A 433 -8.58 0.00 -6.67
C ASP A 433 -8.74 0.25 -8.19
N MET A 434 -7.68 0.72 -8.89
CA MET A 434 -7.72 0.95 -10.33
C MET A 434 -8.13 -0.29 -11.13
N LEU A 435 -9.02 -0.09 -12.11
CA LEU A 435 -9.27 -1.09 -13.13
C LEU A 435 -8.17 -1.07 -14.19
N LEU A 436 -7.75 -2.24 -14.66
CA LEU A 436 -6.77 -2.35 -15.75
C LEU A 436 -7.47 -2.44 -17.09
N CYS A 437 -7.12 -1.57 -18.03
CA CYS A 437 -7.60 -1.58 -19.42
C CYS A 437 -6.47 -1.92 -20.38
N ASN A 438 -6.74 -2.81 -21.34
CA ASN A 438 -5.79 -3.11 -22.41
C ASN A 438 -5.76 -1.99 -23.47
N ARG A 439 -5.00 -2.17 -24.54
CA ARG A 439 -4.91 -1.22 -25.66
C ARG A 439 -6.26 -0.85 -26.26
N SER A 440 -7.18 -1.81 -26.33
CA SER A 440 -8.54 -1.66 -26.85
C SER A 440 -9.53 -1.16 -25.81
N TRP A 441 -9.05 -0.68 -24.65
CA TRP A 441 -9.82 -0.24 -23.49
C TRP A 441 -10.61 -1.34 -22.78
N GLU A 442 -10.45 -2.61 -23.13
CA GLU A 442 -11.16 -3.71 -22.47
C GLU A 442 -10.66 -3.87 -21.03
N ILE A 443 -11.59 -3.91 -20.07
CA ILE A 443 -11.26 -4.08 -18.65
C ILE A 443 -10.88 -5.54 -18.37
N LEU A 444 -9.82 -5.74 -17.58
CA LEU A 444 -9.47 -7.04 -17.00
C LEU A 444 -10.61 -7.55 -16.12
N LYS A 445 -11.11 -8.75 -16.44
CA LYS A 445 -12.23 -9.39 -15.73
C LYS A 445 -11.92 -10.86 -15.45
N MET A 446 -12.58 -11.39 -14.44
CA MET A 446 -12.78 -12.84 -14.35
C MET A 446 -13.67 -13.30 -15.49
N PRO A 447 -13.62 -14.57 -15.91
CA PRO A 447 -14.50 -15.07 -16.97
C PRO A 447 -15.99 -14.98 -16.63
N SER A 448 -16.35 -14.87 -15.35
CA SER A 448 -17.72 -14.56 -14.90
C SER A 448 -18.19 -13.14 -15.23
N GLY A 449 -17.29 -12.27 -15.72
CA GLY A 449 -17.54 -10.86 -16.03
C GLY A 449 -17.23 -9.90 -14.89
N MET A 450 -16.83 -10.40 -13.71
CA MET A 450 -16.44 -9.58 -12.56
C MET A 450 -15.19 -8.75 -12.89
N PRO A 451 -15.23 -7.41 -12.83
CA PRO A 451 -14.06 -6.55 -12.97
C PRO A 451 -13.02 -6.80 -11.87
N LEU A 452 -11.74 -6.73 -12.25
CA LEU A 452 -10.61 -6.89 -11.33
C LEU A 452 -9.90 -5.56 -11.14
N THR A 453 -9.70 -5.20 -9.87
CA THR A 453 -8.89 -4.06 -9.46
C THR A 453 -7.44 -4.49 -9.25
N PHE A 454 -6.51 -3.54 -9.33
CA PHE A 454 -5.09 -3.83 -9.17
C PHE A 454 -4.75 -4.38 -7.77
N ASP A 455 -5.32 -3.83 -6.71
CA ASP A 455 -5.14 -4.35 -5.35
C ASP A 455 -5.72 -5.74 -5.12
N THR A 456 -6.72 -6.16 -5.89
CA THR A 456 -7.20 -7.55 -5.89
C THR A 456 -6.15 -8.50 -6.45
N ILE A 457 -5.42 -8.10 -7.50
CA ILE A 457 -4.29 -8.87 -8.06
C ILE A 457 -3.20 -9.06 -7.02
N LEU A 458 -2.83 -7.97 -6.32
CA LEU A 458 -1.84 -8.00 -5.25
C LEU A 458 -2.29 -8.91 -4.10
N ALA A 459 -3.55 -8.83 -3.67
CA ALA A 459 -4.07 -9.65 -2.58
C ALA A 459 -4.06 -11.14 -2.91
N VAL A 460 -4.45 -11.53 -4.13
CA VAL A 460 -4.39 -12.93 -4.59
C VAL A 460 -2.95 -13.43 -4.60
N ASN A 461 -2.00 -12.61 -5.08
CA ASN A 461 -0.58 -12.93 -5.01
C ASN A 461 -0.10 -13.12 -3.57
N TRP A 462 -0.36 -12.15 -2.71
CA TRP A 462 0.03 -12.18 -1.31
C TRP A 462 -0.47 -13.44 -0.60
N CYS A 463 -1.75 -13.78 -0.77
CA CYS A 463 -2.39 -14.89 -0.07
C CYS A 463 -1.97 -16.27 -0.58
N ALA A 464 -1.69 -16.42 -1.88
CA ALA A 464 -1.50 -17.73 -2.49
C ALA A 464 -0.07 -18.03 -2.95
N ARG A 465 0.83 -17.03 -3.05
CA ARG A 465 2.20 -17.21 -3.58
C ARG A 465 2.99 -18.27 -2.83
N GLU A 466 2.91 -18.30 -1.50
CA GLU A 466 3.64 -19.30 -0.69
C GLU A 466 3.12 -20.73 -0.88
N ARG A 467 1.90 -20.89 -1.43
CA ARG A 467 1.28 -22.18 -1.72
C ARG A 467 1.58 -22.67 -3.14
N VAL A 468 2.23 -21.85 -3.97
CA VAL A 468 2.53 -22.20 -5.36
C VAL A 468 3.54 -23.35 -5.39
N ASN A 469 3.12 -24.48 -5.94
CA ASN A 469 4.03 -25.57 -6.27
C ASN A 469 4.74 -25.27 -7.59
N THR A 470 6.06 -25.12 -7.57
CA THR A 470 6.85 -24.81 -8.78
C THR A 470 6.72 -25.88 -9.87
N ALA A 471 6.47 -27.14 -9.51
CA ALA A 471 6.20 -28.21 -10.48
C ALA A 471 4.85 -28.04 -11.20
N GLU A 472 3.97 -27.19 -10.65
CA GLU A 472 2.64 -26.89 -11.17
C GLU A 472 2.53 -25.51 -11.82
N SER A 473 3.64 -24.76 -11.86
CA SER A 473 3.75 -23.44 -12.44
C SER A 473 3.58 -23.45 -13.97
N ASN A 474 3.26 -22.28 -14.54
CA ASN A 474 3.29 -22.05 -15.97
C ASN A 474 3.84 -20.65 -16.27
N GLN A 475 4.12 -20.41 -17.55
CA GLN A 475 4.69 -19.17 -18.03
C GLN A 475 3.91 -17.90 -17.63
N HIS A 476 2.57 -17.92 -17.67
CA HIS A 476 1.78 -16.76 -17.32
C HIS A 476 1.82 -16.48 -15.80
N LEU A 477 1.83 -17.53 -14.97
CA LEU A 477 1.99 -17.38 -13.53
C LEU A 477 3.39 -16.83 -13.20
N GLU A 478 4.44 -17.36 -13.85
CA GLU A 478 5.80 -16.86 -13.72
C GLU A 478 5.92 -15.39 -14.14
N ASP A 479 5.37 -15.02 -15.30
CA ASP A 479 5.33 -13.65 -15.78
C ASP A 479 4.65 -12.70 -14.76
N LEU A 480 3.54 -13.13 -14.13
CA LEU A 480 2.85 -12.35 -13.10
C LEU A 480 3.71 -12.23 -11.83
N LEU A 481 4.25 -13.33 -11.32
CA LEU A 481 5.07 -13.33 -10.10
C LEU A 481 6.33 -12.47 -10.27
N VAL A 482 6.98 -12.56 -11.43
CA VAL A 482 8.14 -11.75 -11.78
C VAL A 482 7.75 -10.27 -11.89
N LEU A 483 6.63 -9.95 -12.56
CA LEU A 483 6.14 -8.57 -12.63
C LEU A 483 5.95 -7.98 -11.23
N LEU A 484 5.21 -8.68 -10.36
CA LEU A 484 4.89 -8.18 -9.02
C LEU A 484 6.16 -8.01 -8.19
N MET A 485 7.05 -9.00 -8.20
CA MET A 485 8.34 -8.95 -7.51
C MET A 485 9.23 -7.81 -8.01
N CYS A 486 9.39 -7.65 -9.33
CA CYS A 486 10.23 -6.59 -9.91
C CYS A 486 9.60 -5.20 -9.71
N SER A 487 8.28 -5.13 -9.66
CA SER A 487 7.58 -3.88 -9.41
C SER A 487 7.72 -3.42 -7.95
N GLY A 488 7.87 -4.32 -6.98
CA GLY A 488 7.92 -3.96 -5.56
C GLY A 488 6.64 -3.31 -5.05
N LEU A 489 5.48 -3.69 -5.60
CA LEU A 489 4.19 -3.05 -5.32
C LEU A 489 3.39 -3.73 -4.19
N ASP A 490 3.93 -4.77 -3.56
CA ASP A 490 3.30 -5.44 -2.41
C ASP A 490 2.95 -4.48 -1.24
N PRO A 491 3.73 -3.43 -0.93
CA PRO A 491 3.38 -2.46 0.11
C PRO A 491 2.06 -1.70 -0.14
N LEU A 492 1.52 -1.68 -1.36
CA LEU A 492 0.21 -1.06 -1.61
C LEU A 492 -0.93 -1.67 -0.78
N LEU A 493 -0.79 -2.93 -0.33
CA LEU A 493 -1.78 -3.59 0.51
C LEU A 493 -1.73 -3.16 1.98
N ASP A 494 -0.66 -2.50 2.43
CA ASP A 494 -0.52 -1.82 3.73
C ASP A 494 0.41 -0.61 3.55
N PRO A 495 -0.10 0.46 2.92
CA PRO A 495 0.75 1.53 2.43
C PRO A 495 1.30 2.37 3.59
N ASN A 496 2.53 2.84 3.42
CA ASN A 496 3.17 3.83 4.30
C ASN A 496 3.52 5.11 3.53
N PRO A 497 3.48 6.30 4.18
CA PRO A 497 3.84 7.57 3.54
C PRO A 497 5.24 7.61 2.91
N LEU A 498 6.18 6.79 3.37
CA LEU A 498 7.56 6.77 2.87
C LEU A 498 7.81 5.73 1.78
N ASP A 499 6.90 4.77 1.57
CA ASP A 499 7.09 3.77 0.52
C ASP A 499 7.21 4.41 -0.89
N PRO A 500 6.45 5.47 -1.26
CA PRO A 500 6.64 6.13 -2.54
C PRO A 500 8.05 6.70 -2.72
N LEU A 501 8.69 7.16 -1.63
CA LEU A 501 10.05 7.69 -1.64
C LEU A 501 11.08 6.58 -1.92
N LEU A 502 10.94 5.44 -1.22
CA LEU A 502 11.77 4.25 -1.42
C LEU A 502 11.59 3.70 -2.84
N LEU A 503 10.36 3.30 -3.18
CA LEU A 503 10.05 2.65 -4.45
C LEU A 503 10.37 3.58 -5.61
N GLY A 504 10.25 4.90 -5.42
CA GLY A 504 10.61 5.89 -6.42
C GLY A 504 12.08 5.91 -6.82
N SER A 505 12.98 5.40 -5.98
CA SER A 505 14.39 5.22 -6.33
C SER A 505 14.59 4.15 -7.42
N ARG A 506 13.73 3.13 -7.45
CA ARG A 506 13.74 2.01 -8.42
C ARG A 506 12.93 2.29 -9.68
N ARG A 507 12.30 3.46 -9.78
CA ARG A 507 11.44 3.82 -10.91
C ARG A 507 12.14 4.79 -11.84
N HIS A 508 11.80 4.69 -13.12
CA HIS A 508 12.22 5.64 -14.12
C HIS A 508 11.54 6.99 -13.92
N CYS A 509 12.35 8.03 -13.84
CA CYS A 509 11.94 9.42 -13.84
C CYS A 509 13.07 10.24 -14.45
N SER A 510 12.82 10.91 -15.58
CA SER A 510 13.86 11.65 -16.30
C SER A 510 14.23 12.97 -15.63
N GLU A 511 13.25 13.61 -14.99
CA GLU A 511 13.35 14.88 -14.28
C GLU A 511 12.22 14.91 -13.24
N ARG A 512 12.40 15.69 -12.16
CA ARG A 512 11.37 16.12 -11.21
C ARG A 512 10.77 14.99 -10.36
N ARG A 513 11.64 14.15 -9.80
CA ARG A 513 11.24 13.02 -8.95
C ARG A 513 10.38 13.43 -7.77
N ALA A 514 10.75 14.52 -7.08
CA ALA A 514 9.97 15.04 -5.96
C ALA A 514 8.55 15.46 -6.41
N GLU A 515 8.42 16.15 -7.55
CA GLU A 515 7.11 16.56 -8.10
C GLU A 515 6.21 15.34 -8.39
N ALA A 516 6.80 14.22 -8.79
CA ALA A 516 6.08 13.02 -9.17
C ALA A 516 5.47 12.24 -8.00
N ILE A 517 5.93 12.45 -6.77
CA ILE A 517 5.45 11.71 -5.58
C ILE A 517 5.01 12.62 -4.41
N MET A 518 5.33 13.91 -4.46
CA MET A 518 5.05 14.84 -3.36
C MET A 518 3.58 14.84 -2.93
N SER A 519 2.65 14.70 -3.88
CA SER A 519 1.23 14.74 -3.60
C SER A 519 0.77 13.52 -2.81
N VAL A 520 1.29 12.32 -3.13
CA VAL A 520 0.88 11.09 -2.43
C VAL A 520 1.47 10.98 -1.03
N ILE A 521 2.69 11.50 -0.83
CA ILE A 521 3.27 11.60 0.51
C ILE A 521 2.54 12.69 1.31
N GLY A 522 2.06 13.72 0.62
CA GLY A 522 1.40 14.87 1.23
C GLY A 522 2.37 15.99 1.57
N ALA A 523 3.54 16.05 0.92
CA ALA A 523 4.54 17.08 1.13
C ALA A 523 4.60 18.05 -0.05
N THR A 524 3.63 18.95 -0.16
CA THR A 524 3.44 19.83 -1.33
C THR A 524 3.73 21.31 -1.06
N ASP A 525 4.07 21.69 0.17
CA ASP A 525 4.26 23.09 0.54
C ASP A 525 5.57 23.66 -0.03
N TRP A 526 6.65 22.87 -0.04
CA TRP A 526 7.96 23.20 -0.61
C TRP A 526 7.84 23.65 -2.08
N TYR A 527 6.94 23.00 -2.83
CA TYR A 527 6.80 23.23 -4.27
C TYR A 527 6.18 24.60 -4.61
N LYS A 528 5.51 25.25 -3.64
CA LYS A 528 4.85 26.54 -3.85
C LYS A 528 5.84 27.69 -4.00
N GLU A 529 6.98 27.60 -3.35
CA GLU A 529 7.97 28.69 -3.25
C GLU A 529 9.21 28.46 -4.11
N VAL A 530 9.45 27.21 -4.53
CA VAL A 530 10.66 26.84 -5.28
C VAL A 530 10.52 27.17 -6.77
N THR A 531 11.47 27.97 -7.27
CA THR A 531 11.55 28.34 -8.69
C THR A 531 12.13 27.23 -9.55
N ASP A 532 13.16 26.54 -9.07
CA ASP A 532 13.84 25.43 -9.74
C ASP A 532 14.10 24.25 -8.78
N PRO A 533 13.17 23.27 -8.75
CA PRO A 533 13.24 22.08 -7.87
C PRO A 533 14.45 21.18 -8.07
N GLU A 534 15.18 21.30 -9.18
CA GLU A 534 16.26 20.38 -9.54
C GLU A 534 17.65 20.94 -9.26
N GLN A 535 17.75 22.16 -8.74
CA GLN A 535 19.02 22.83 -8.52
C GLN A 535 19.85 22.16 -7.41
N HIS A 536 19.20 21.69 -6.34
CA HIS A 536 19.83 21.15 -5.14
C HIS A 536 19.30 19.75 -4.83
N LEU A 537 19.87 18.73 -5.48
CA LEU A 537 19.48 17.34 -5.30
C LEU A 537 20.36 16.62 -4.26
N VAL A 538 19.70 16.03 -3.27
CA VAL A 538 20.33 15.12 -2.31
C VAL A 538 20.45 13.74 -2.94
N VAL A 539 21.68 13.21 -2.97
CA VAL A 539 22.03 11.91 -3.59
C VAL A 539 21.57 11.84 -5.06
N ASN A 540 21.54 12.98 -5.75
CA ASN A 540 21.06 13.11 -7.15
C ASN A 540 19.63 12.60 -7.38
N GLN A 541 18.77 12.55 -6.36
CA GLN A 541 17.39 12.08 -6.50
C GLN A 541 16.33 13.15 -6.20
N TYR A 542 16.40 13.76 -5.02
CA TYR A 542 15.30 14.57 -4.49
C TYR A 542 15.78 15.94 -4.05
N ALA A 543 14.93 16.96 -4.23
CA ALA A 543 15.19 18.32 -3.80
C ALA A 543 15.38 18.39 -2.28
N VAL A 544 16.34 19.19 -1.80
CA VAL A 544 16.59 19.35 -0.37
C VAL A 544 15.37 19.95 0.36
N GLU A 545 14.67 20.89 -0.26
CA GLU A 545 13.47 21.52 0.30
C GLU A 545 12.33 20.52 0.47
N PHE A 546 12.18 19.60 -0.48
CA PHE A 546 11.23 18.50 -0.37
C PHE A 546 11.57 17.59 0.81
N LEU A 547 12.84 17.18 0.95
CA LEU A 547 13.25 16.33 2.08
C LEU A 547 13.12 17.04 3.42
N ARG A 548 13.32 18.36 3.47
CA ARG A 548 13.08 19.17 4.68
C ARG A 548 11.61 19.17 5.07
N GLU A 549 10.69 19.32 4.12
CA GLU A 549 9.27 19.14 4.42
C GLU A 549 8.98 17.72 4.90
N LEU A 550 9.64 16.71 4.32
CA LEU A 550 9.50 15.33 4.79
C LEU A 550 10.07 15.09 6.19
N SER A 551 11.01 15.88 6.68
CA SER A 551 11.59 15.68 8.02
C SER A 551 10.57 15.79 9.17
N CYS A 552 9.34 16.24 8.89
CA CYS A 552 8.22 16.17 9.84
C CYS A 552 7.56 14.79 9.96
N PHE A 553 7.90 13.83 9.09
CA PHE A 553 7.45 12.45 9.18
C PHE A 553 8.38 11.66 10.09
N ASP A 554 7.78 11.02 11.09
CA ASP A 554 8.44 9.98 11.86
C ASP A 554 8.99 8.95 10.86
N ASN A 555 10.28 8.57 10.94
CA ASN A 555 10.97 7.58 10.08
C ASN A 555 11.64 8.02 8.76
N VAL A 556 11.83 9.30 8.40
CA VAL A 556 12.62 9.65 7.17
C VAL A 556 14.05 9.11 7.23
N PHE A 557 14.59 8.88 8.43
CA PHE A 557 15.95 8.38 8.63
C PHE A 557 16.02 6.85 8.84
N LEU A 558 14.89 6.14 8.70
CA LEU A 558 14.77 4.71 9.02
C LEU A 558 14.24 3.83 7.86
N ARG A 559 14.55 2.54 8.01
CA ARG A 559 14.27 1.40 7.10
C ARG A 559 13.01 0.61 7.62
N ARG A 560 12.18 -0.07 6.77
CA ARG A 560 10.97 -0.94 7.08
C ARG A 560 10.65 -2.24 6.21
N ASP A 561 10.68 -3.49 6.70
CA ASP A 561 10.74 -4.77 5.92
C ASP A 561 9.81 -5.07 4.69
N ASP A 562 10.37 -5.79 3.69
CA ASP A 562 9.70 -6.70 2.73
C ASP A 562 10.51 -7.97 2.29
N GLY A 563 11.12 -8.73 3.21
CA GLY A 563 11.24 -10.19 3.12
C GLY A 563 12.11 -10.87 2.05
N ILE A 564 12.79 -10.17 1.12
CA ILE A 564 13.73 -10.78 0.16
C ILE A 564 14.99 -9.91 0.02
N ILE A 565 16.15 -10.46 0.40
CA ILE A 565 17.42 -9.73 0.59
C ILE A 565 18.34 -9.81 -0.65
N GLN A 566 18.70 -8.65 -1.20
CA GLN A 566 20.00 -8.38 -1.86
C GLN A 566 20.48 -7.02 -1.31
N LEU A 567 21.70 -6.94 -0.76
CA LEU A 567 22.07 -5.91 0.24
C LEU A 567 23.48 -5.38 -0.01
N ALA A 568 23.75 -4.09 -0.17
CA ALA A 568 25.11 -3.52 -0.05
C ALA A 568 25.08 -2.28 0.86
N VAL A 569 26.04 -2.10 1.77
CA VAL A 569 26.12 -0.89 2.61
C VAL A 569 27.49 -0.24 2.46
N ALA A 570 27.46 0.99 1.95
CA ALA A 570 28.11 2.18 2.49
C ALA A 570 27.15 3.32 2.11
N GLY A 571 26.27 3.71 3.02
CA GLY A 571 24.96 4.28 2.65
C GLY A 571 24.65 5.63 3.29
N THR A 572 23.80 6.39 2.63
CA THR A 572 23.19 7.63 3.15
C THR A 572 22.12 7.35 4.22
N MET A 573 21.90 8.30 5.13
CA MET A 573 20.82 8.31 6.15
C MET A 573 19.39 8.25 5.58
N PHE A 574 19.21 8.54 4.28
CA PHE A 574 17.89 8.50 3.63
C PHE A 574 17.47 7.09 3.19
N PRO A 575 16.19 6.82 2.92
CA PRO A 575 15.74 5.48 2.50
C PRO A 575 16.01 5.20 1.00
N PHE A 576 16.68 6.10 0.27
CA PHE A 576 16.98 5.96 -1.16
C PHE A 576 18.48 6.09 -1.47
N ASP A 577 18.92 5.53 -2.60
CA ASP A 577 20.27 5.69 -3.15
C ASP A 577 20.21 5.62 -4.69
N ALA A 578 20.78 6.62 -5.38
CA ALA A 578 20.81 6.66 -6.85
C ALA A 578 21.80 5.67 -7.46
N ARG A 579 22.83 5.28 -6.72
CA ARG A 579 23.85 4.36 -7.21
C ARG A 579 23.42 2.91 -7.06
N GLU A 580 22.59 2.64 -6.07
CA GLU A 580 22.14 1.30 -5.72
C GLU A 580 20.66 1.31 -5.30
N PRO A 581 19.71 1.45 -6.24
CA PRO A 581 18.27 1.47 -5.94
C PRO A 581 17.78 0.22 -5.19
N ASP A 582 18.50 -0.88 -5.34
CA ASP A 582 18.22 -2.17 -4.72
C ASP A 582 18.95 -2.37 -3.38
N SER A 583 19.96 -1.54 -3.05
CA SER A 583 20.68 -1.68 -1.76
C SER A 583 19.80 -1.34 -0.57
N LYS A 584 18.72 -0.61 -0.83
CA LYS A 584 17.72 -0.21 0.16
C LYS A 584 16.43 -0.93 -0.14
N SER A 585 16.27 -2.10 0.47
CA SER A 585 14.96 -2.65 0.83
C SER A 585 14.67 -2.16 2.24
N LEU A 586 13.49 -1.60 2.48
CA LEU A 586 13.09 -1.19 3.81
C LEU A 586 13.22 -2.46 4.72
N LEU A 587 13.78 -2.41 5.95
CA LEU A 587 13.93 -3.53 6.91
C LEU A 587 13.18 -3.25 8.21
N TRP A 588 12.49 -4.24 8.78
CA TRP A 588 11.69 -4.20 10.02
C TRP A 588 10.33 -3.47 10.02
N GLY A 589 9.24 -4.25 9.93
CA GLY A 589 7.90 -3.81 10.35
C GLY A 589 7.93 -3.21 11.75
N GLY A 590 7.24 -2.09 11.93
CA GLY A 590 7.05 -1.56 13.27
C GLY A 590 6.13 -2.49 14.05
N THR A 591 6.49 -2.80 15.29
CA THR A 591 5.46 -3.14 16.28
C THR A 591 4.59 -1.89 16.41
N SER A 592 3.27 -2.07 16.55
CA SER A 592 2.28 -0.99 16.71
C SER A 592 2.60 0.07 17.76
N ASP A 593 3.51 -0.27 18.70
CA ASP A 593 3.80 0.50 19.90
C ASP A 593 5.13 1.25 19.81
N SER A 594 5.68 1.43 18.61
CA SER A 594 6.97 2.09 18.39
C SER A 594 6.83 3.55 17.97
N HIS A 595 7.65 4.42 18.53
CA HIS A 595 7.73 5.85 18.25
C HIS A 595 9.18 6.29 18.08
N ASP A 596 9.38 7.40 17.37
CA ASP A 596 10.72 7.97 17.19
C ASP A 596 11.31 8.36 18.56
N HIS A 597 12.59 8.09 18.74
CA HIS A 597 13.31 8.53 19.92
C HIS A 597 13.28 10.06 19.97
N THR A 598 13.10 10.64 21.16
CA THR A 598 12.86 12.08 21.35
C THR A 598 13.91 12.97 20.67
N SER A 599 15.17 12.54 20.69
CA SER A 599 16.29 13.26 20.08
C SER A 599 16.17 13.46 18.55
N VAL A 600 15.45 12.58 17.83
CA VAL A 600 15.27 12.68 16.37
C VAL A 600 14.53 13.96 15.99
N ALA A 601 13.66 14.46 16.88
CA ALA A 601 12.95 15.72 16.68
C ALA A 601 13.90 16.94 16.57
N SER A 602 15.11 16.84 17.12
CA SER A 602 16.13 17.90 17.01
C SER A 602 16.85 17.91 15.66
N TRP A 603 16.80 16.82 14.88
CA TRP A 603 17.61 16.67 13.66
C TRP A 603 17.08 17.55 12.52
N TRP A 604 17.95 17.91 11.57
CA TRP A 604 17.56 18.59 10.33
C TRP A 604 18.49 18.25 9.16
N ILE A 605 18.06 18.60 7.94
CA ILE A 605 18.79 18.35 6.70
C ILE A 605 19.46 19.64 6.23
N ALA A 606 20.79 19.64 6.10
CA ALA A 606 21.58 20.74 5.56
C ALA A 606 21.41 20.91 4.04
N ASP A 607 21.84 22.04 3.47
CA ASP A 607 21.66 22.37 2.04
C ASP A 607 22.34 21.36 1.10
N ASP A 608 23.35 20.65 1.59
CA ASP A 608 24.09 19.63 0.85
C ASP A 608 23.62 18.19 1.14
N GLY A 609 22.53 18.04 1.90
CA GLY A 609 21.93 16.75 2.23
C GLY A 609 22.52 16.05 3.45
N ARG A 610 23.51 16.64 4.14
CA ARG A 610 23.95 16.12 5.45
C ARG A 610 22.82 16.17 6.47
N VAL A 611 22.79 15.20 7.38
CA VAL A 611 21.88 15.22 8.54
C VAL A 611 22.64 15.80 9.72
N MET A 612 22.12 16.90 10.25
CA MET A 612 22.65 17.56 11.45
C MET A 612 21.94 16.97 12.68
N MET A 613 22.72 16.52 13.65
CA MET A 613 22.23 15.81 14.84
C MET A 613 22.73 16.49 16.13
N PRO A 614 22.00 17.47 16.69
CA PRO A 614 22.37 18.14 17.94
C PRO A 614 22.21 17.26 19.18
N GLU A 615 21.16 16.45 19.18
CA GLU A 615 20.86 15.50 20.24
C GLU A 615 20.78 14.10 19.64
N PHE A 616 21.15 13.07 20.39
CA PHE A 616 20.99 11.69 19.95
C PHE A 616 20.86 10.73 21.13
N GLY A 617 20.16 9.61 20.93
CA GLY A 617 20.08 8.53 21.92
C GLY A 617 21.14 7.49 21.61
N ILE A 618 22.09 7.26 22.51
CA ILE A 618 23.16 6.26 22.30
C ILE A 618 22.79 4.99 23.03
N VAL A 619 22.89 3.84 22.34
CA VAL A 619 22.71 2.53 22.97
C VAL A 619 24.00 1.73 23.11
N ALA A 620 25.03 2.07 22.32
CA ALA A 620 26.38 1.53 22.47
C ALA A 620 27.41 2.46 21.83
N SER A 621 28.61 2.56 22.40
CA SER A 621 29.69 3.38 21.83
C SER A 621 31.06 2.71 21.98
N THR A 622 32.02 3.10 21.13
CA THR A 622 33.44 2.82 21.37
C THR A 622 34.17 3.95 22.12
N GLU A 623 33.50 5.08 22.36
CA GLU A 623 34.02 6.22 23.10
C GLU A 623 33.75 6.03 24.59
N SER A 624 34.79 6.07 25.43
CA SER A 624 34.66 5.70 26.84
C SER A 624 33.72 6.58 27.64
N GLU A 625 33.63 7.88 27.32
CA GLU A 625 32.73 8.82 28.02
C GLU A 625 31.26 8.54 27.71
N LEU A 626 30.96 8.13 26.47
CA LEU A 626 29.60 7.84 26.01
C LEU A 626 29.18 6.38 26.25
N ASP A 627 30.13 5.48 26.51
CA ASP A 627 29.89 4.07 26.80
C ASP A 627 29.75 3.79 28.32
N GLU A 628 30.12 4.76 29.18
CA GLU A 628 30.01 4.65 30.63
C GLU A 628 28.54 4.63 31.08
N GLY A 629 28.13 3.57 31.78
CA GLY A 629 26.75 3.42 32.28
C GLY A 629 25.79 2.69 31.33
N LEU A 630 26.18 2.41 30.09
CA LEU A 630 25.37 1.64 29.14
C LEU A 630 25.40 0.12 29.42
N ASP A 631 24.32 -0.58 29.06
CA ASP A 631 24.22 -2.04 29.21
C ASP A 631 25.13 -2.79 28.21
N GLN A 632 26.33 -3.15 28.68
CA GLN A 632 27.31 -3.91 27.92
C GLN A 632 26.84 -5.31 27.49
N THR A 633 25.69 -5.77 27.98
CA THR A 633 25.09 -7.07 27.62
C THR A 633 24.05 -6.99 26.50
N LEU A 634 23.82 -5.80 25.94
CA LEU A 634 22.83 -5.56 24.89
C LEU A 634 23.03 -6.47 23.67
N VAL A 635 21.99 -7.23 23.34
CA VAL A 635 21.95 -8.16 22.21
C VAL A 635 21.12 -7.58 21.08
N ALA A 636 21.67 -7.53 19.87
CA ALA A 636 21.02 -6.95 18.71
C ALA A 636 21.24 -7.78 17.44
N ASP A 637 20.27 -7.71 16.55
CA ASP A 637 20.46 -8.05 15.15
C ASP A 637 21.19 -6.88 14.48
N VAL A 638 22.36 -7.14 13.91
CA VAL A 638 23.27 -6.13 13.38
C VAL A 638 23.47 -6.36 11.88
N VAL A 639 23.30 -5.30 11.08
CA VAL A 639 23.46 -5.34 9.62
C VAL A 639 24.64 -4.46 9.21
N LEU A 640 25.67 -5.09 8.64
CA LEU A 640 26.93 -4.43 8.30
C LEU A 640 27.39 -4.73 6.85
N PRO A 641 28.24 -3.87 6.26
CA PRO A 641 28.89 -4.12 4.98
C PRO A 641 29.75 -5.39 4.99
N SER A 642 29.70 -6.22 3.95
CA SER A 642 30.68 -7.30 3.71
C SER A 642 31.97 -6.74 3.10
N GLY A 643 33.13 -7.18 3.61
CA GLY A 643 34.44 -6.62 3.22
C GLY A 643 34.88 -6.85 1.77
N ASP A 644 34.23 -7.75 1.01
CA ASP A 644 34.65 -8.14 -0.35
C ASP A 644 33.49 -8.17 -1.38
N SER A 645 32.28 -7.75 -1.03
CA SER A 645 31.13 -7.81 -1.95
C SER A 645 30.10 -6.71 -1.70
N ARG A 646 29.27 -6.43 -2.71
CA ARG A 646 27.98 -5.69 -2.60
C ARG A 646 26.93 -6.48 -1.78
N GLU A 647 27.36 -7.20 -0.74
CA GLU A 647 26.52 -8.00 0.16
C GLU A 647 26.62 -7.41 1.57
N CYS A 648 25.55 -7.47 2.36
CA CYS A 648 25.62 -7.18 3.80
C CYS A 648 25.55 -8.46 4.58
N GLN A 649 26.22 -8.47 5.72
CA GLN A 649 26.13 -9.55 6.68
C GLN A 649 25.15 -9.12 7.76
N MET A 650 24.07 -9.89 7.88
CA MET A 650 23.20 -9.83 9.05
C MET A 650 23.73 -10.82 10.08
N GLU A 651 23.98 -10.31 11.28
CA GLU A 651 24.37 -11.10 12.43
C GLU A 651 23.25 -11.01 13.46
N THR A 652 22.59 -12.13 13.72
CA THR A 652 21.50 -12.20 14.70
C THR A 652 22.06 -12.44 16.09
N ASP A 653 21.41 -11.85 17.10
CA ASP A 653 21.78 -12.02 18.51
C ASP A 653 23.25 -11.66 18.83
N ALA A 654 23.80 -10.64 18.16
CA ALA A 654 25.16 -10.15 18.41
C ALA A 654 25.21 -9.26 19.65
N ASN A 655 26.28 -9.38 20.45
CA ASN A 655 26.56 -8.37 21.49
C ASN A 655 26.98 -7.06 20.81
N LEU A 656 26.14 -6.02 20.93
CA LEU A 656 26.29 -4.80 20.13
C LEU A 656 27.61 -4.07 20.43
N HIS A 657 27.96 -3.91 21.71
CA HIS A 657 29.20 -3.23 22.12
C HIS A 657 30.45 -3.96 21.62
N GLN A 658 30.51 -5.28 21.81
CA GLN A 658 31.62 -6.09 21.31
C GLN A 658 31.71 -5.99 19.79
N ARG A 659 30.57 -6.02 19.09
CA ARG A 659 30.54 -5.91 17.65
C ARG A 659 31.07 -4.57 17.13
N LEU A 660 30.70 -3.46 17.77
CA LEU A 660 31.25 -2.13 17.45
C LEU A 660 32.77 -2.07 17.67
N ARG A 661 33.28 -2.69 18.73
CA ARG A 661 34.73 -2.73 19.02
C ARG A 661 35.51 -3.54 18.00
N ASP A 662 34.98 -4.69 17.58
CA ASP A 662 35.62 -5.57 16.60
C ASP A 662 35.56 -4.98 15.18
N LEU A 663 34.55 -4.17 14.90
CA LEU A 663 34.36 -3.53 13.61
C LEU A 663 35.31 -2.35 13.43
N ALA A 664 36.19 -2.40 12.42
CA ALA A 664 37.14 -1.33 12.08
C ALA A 664 37.80 -0.66 13.32
N PRO A 665 38.58 -1.39 14.15
CA PRO A 665 38.95 -0.99 15.52
C PRO A 665 39.64 0.38 15.67
N SER A 666 40.16 0.94 14.58
CA SER A 666 40.85 2.23 14.53
C SER A 666 39.97 3.48 14.41
N PHE A 667 38.65 3.31 14.35
CA PHE A 667 37.67 4.41 14.19
C PHE A 667 36.74 4.47 15.40
N MET A 668 36.20 5.65 15.70
CA MET A 668 35.11 5.76 16.67
C MET A 668 33.78 5.35 16.02
N LYS A 669 32.92 4.65 16.77
CA LYS A 669 31.58 4.26 16.33
C LYS A 669 30.56 4.41 17.45
N HIS A 670 29.34 4.70 17.03
CA HIS A 670 28.19 4.87 17.92
C HIS A 670 26.98 4.17 17.31
N ALA A 671 26.25 3.40 18.12
CA ALA A 671 24.92 2.91 17.78
C ALA A 671 23.90 3.91 18.30
N ILE A 672 23.23 4.60 17.37
CA ILE A 672 22.28 5.67 17.66
C ILE A 672 20.86 5.13 17.52
N CYS A 673 20.07 5.17 18.61
CA CYS A 673 18.66 4.84 18.56
C CYS A 673 17.91 5.93 17.79
N ILE A 674 17.13 5.51 16.80
CA ILE A 674 16.20 6.39 16.07
C ILE A 674 14.77 6.08 16.50
N ARG A 675 14.47 4.84 16.90
CA ARG A 675 13.13 4.43 17.28
C ARG A 675 13.16 3.53 18.49
N GLU A 676 12.22 3.74 19.38
CA GLU A 676 12.01 2.89 20.54
C GLU A 676 10.55 2.39 20.56
N SER A 677 10.21 1.56 21.53
CA SER A 677 8.84 1.16 21.79
C SER A 677 8.60 1.11 23.29
N GLY A 678 7.34 1.24 23.70
CA GLY A 678 6.95 1.06 25.11
C GLY A 678 7.28 -0.33 25.68
N ARG A 679 7.81 -1.25 24.87
CA ARG A 679 8.28 -2.57 25.27
C ARG A 679 9.80 -2.69 25.18
N GLY A 680 10.59 -1.60 25.22
CA GLY A 680 12.06 -1.68 25.23
C GLY A 680 12.71 -2.20 23.93
N ILE A 681 11.98 -2.33 22.82
CA ILE A 681 12.58 -2.58 21.50
C ILE A 681 13.16 -1.26 20.99
N CYS A 682 14.47 -1.18 20.76
CA CYS A 682 15.13 -0.07 20.05
C CYS A 682 15.62 -0.50 18.66
N LYS A 683 15.52 0.43 17.70
CA LYS A 683 16.08 0.33 16.34
C LYS A 683 16.87 1.59 16.04
N GLY A 684 17.94 1.43 15.28
CA GLY A 684 18.80 2.57 14.98
C GLY A 684 19.86 2.30 13.93
N VAL A 685 20.80 3.25 13.85
CA VAL A 685 21.91 3.24 12.90
C VAL A 685 23.25 3.13 13.61
N ILE A 686 24.23 2.54 12.95
CA ILE A 686 25.62 2.54 13.37
C ILE A 686 26.33 3.63 12.59
N LEU A 687 26.88 4.61 13.31
CA LEU A 687 27.67 5.70 12.77
C LEU A 687 29.16 5.42 12.99
N MET A 688 29.98 5.73 11.99
CA MET A 688 31.44 5.62 12.07
C MET A 688 32.07 6.98 11.77
N GLU A 689 33.02 7.39 12.61
CA GLU A 689 33.74 8.64 12.46
C GLU A 689 34.52 8.69 11.15
N ILE A 690 34.42 9.82 10.46
CA ILE A 690 35.24 10.14 9.29
C ILE A 690 36.39 11.02 9.79
N LYS A 691 37.63 10.53 9.66
CA LYS A 691 38.82 11.31 10.05
C LYS A 691 38.86 12.63 9.28
N THR A 692 38.62 13.74 9.97
CA THR A 692 38.84 15.10 9.50
C THR A 692 40.27 15.55 9.82
N ASP A 693 40.73 16.60 9.15
CA ASP A 693 42.01 17.21 9.47
C ASP A 693 41.97 17.73 10.92
N PRO A 694 42.88 17.31 11.82
CA PRO A 694 42.86 17.70 13.23
C PRO A 694 43.02 19.21 13.47
N PHE A 695 43.26 20.00 12.43
CA PHE A 695 43.31 21.47 12.49
C PHE A 695 42.02 22.16 12.03
N ASP A 696 40.99 21.42 11.66
CA ASP A 696 39.68 21.95 11.29
C ASP A 696 38.81 22.04 12.57
N ASP A 697 38.45 23.26 13.01
CA ASP A 697 37.47 23.50 14.09
C ASP A 697 36.03 23.12 13.67
N ALA A 698 35.90 22.28 12.65
CA ALA A 698 34.63 21.83 12.09
C ALA A 698 33.94 20.81 13.01
N PRO A 699 32.60 20.67 12.89
CA PRO A 699 31.86 19.69 13.65
C PRO A 699 32.34 18.26 13.34
N THR A 700 32.21 17.35 14.31
CA THR A 700 32.60 15.95 14.13
C THR A 700 31.77 15.30 13.04
N ARG A 701 32.44 14.64 12.10
CA ARG A 701 31.80 14.04 10.91
C ARG A 701 31.68 12.53 11.06
N TYR A 702 30.50 12.02 10.75
CA TYR A 702 30.20 10.59 10.76
C TYR A 702 29.62 10.15 9.41
N ALA A 703 29.87 8.89 9.06
CA ALA A 703 29.19 8.20 7.97
C ALA A 703 28.26 7.15 8.57
N LYS A 704 27.06 6.98 7.97
CA LYS A 704 26.25 5.81 8.29
C LYS A 704 26.96 4.55 7.79
N PHE A 705 27.23 3.65 8.71
CA PHE A 705 27.99 2.42 8.49
C PHE A 705 27.12 1.15 8.54
N GLY A 706 26.04 1.15 9.32
CA GLY A 706 25.17 -0.02 9.45
C GLY A 706 23.84 0.30 10.12
N ASP A 707 23.05 -0.74 10.34
CA ASP A 707 21.77 -0.69 11.05
C ASP A 707 21.76 -1.72 12.19
N PHE A 708 20.98 -1.50 13.25
CA PHE A 708 20.78 -2.47 14.32
C PHE A 708 19.33 -2.53 14.80
N ARG A 709 18.95 -3.67 15.37
CA ARG A 709 17.68 -3.87 16.10
C ARG A 709 17.94 -4.65 17.38
N VAL A 710 17.50 -4.11 18.50
CA VAL A 710 17.53 -4.83 19.78
C VAL A 710 16.26 -5.68 19.88
N SER A 711 16.44 -6.98 20.08
CA SER A 711 15.37 -7.99 19.99
C SER A 711 14.76 -8.34 21.34
N GLN A 712 15.42 -7.96 22.45
CA GLN A 712 15.01 -8.35 23.81
C GLN A 712 14.37 -7.17 24.57
N PRO A 713 13.03 -7.16 24.71
CA PRO A 713 12.27 -6.03 25.27
C PRO A 713 12.61 -5.69 26.73
N ASP A 714 13.14 -6.65 27.50
CA ASP A 714 13.41 -6.48 28.93
C ASP A 714 14.80 -5.89 29.22
N GLN A 715 15.65 -5.69 28.20
CA GLN A 715 17.05 -5.28 28.37
C GLN A 715 17.28 -3.77 28.28
N ILE A 716 16.35 -2.99 27.72
CA ILE A 716 16.50 -1.53 27.59
C ILE A 716 15.57 -0.84 28.59
N GLN A 717 16.14 -0.17 29.58
CA GLN A 717 15.46 0.84 30.39
C GLN A 717 15.98 2.22 29.97
N ASP A 718 15.06 3.12 29.60
CA ASP A 718 15.24 4.56 29.36
C ASP A 718 16.55 4.94 28.64
N ILE A 719 16.50 5.06 27.31
CA ILE A 719 17.65 5.51 26.51
C ILE A 719 17.91 6.99 26.83
N GLU A 720 19.06 7.28 27.44
CA GLU A 720 19.44 8.66 27.74
C GLU A 720 19.69 9.44 26.45
N THR A 721 19.15 10.66 26.41
CA THR A 721 19.43 11.63 25.35
C THR A 721 20.68 12.41 25.71
N TRP A 722 21.62 12.48 24.77
CA TRP A 722 22.89 13.18 24.93
C TRP A 722 22.92 14.46 24.10
N GLU A 723 23.39 15.56 24.70
CA GLU A 723 23.76 16.82 24.03
C GLU A 723 25.29 16.88 23.94
N VAL A 724 25.87 16.61 22.76
CA VAL A 724 27.33 16.48 22.60
C VAL A 724 27.92 17.45 21.56
N GLY A 725 27.11 18.37 21.03
CA GLY A 725 27.49 19.30 19.96
C GLY A 725 26.88 18.91 18.60
N GLU A 726 27.10 19.72 17.56
CA GLU A 726 26.55 19.45 16.22
C GLU A 726 27.30 18.29 15.54
N TRP A 727 26.67 17.12 15.37
CA TRP A 727 27.22 16.05 14.53
C TRP A 727 26.75 16.19 13.08
N GLU A 728 27.69 16.06 12.14
CA GLU A 728 27.42 16.04 10.70
C GLU A 728 27.43 14.60 10.18
N VAL A 729 26.29 14.09 9.70
CA VAL A 729 26.19 12.72 9.18
C VAL A 729 25.97 12.70 7.67
N TYR A 730 26.80 11.93 6.97
CA TYR A 730 26.74 11.69 5.52
C TYR A 730 25.93 10.44 5.16
#